data_AF-A0A2E4HPJ8-F1
#
_entry.id   AF-A0A2E4HPJ8-F1
#
_cell.length_a   1.000
_cell.length_b   1.000
_cell.length_c   1.000
_cell.angle_alpha   90.00
_cell.angle_beta   90.00
_cell.angle_gamma   90.00
#
_symmetry.space_group_name_H-M   'P 1'
#
loop_
_entity.id
_entity.type
_entity.pdbx_description
1 polymer ?
#
loop_
_entity_poly.entity_id
_entity_poly.type
_entity_poly.pdbx_seq_one_letter_code
_entity_poly.pdbx_strand_id
1 'polypeptide(L)'
;PGGPPAAGGIPKIVTGNWEWINYQPTGGSYSPQFEINHENVQYLGLNWIFPYTAIESLFPNQQGGSGAPVIIVDGVAYVGKNNRAIHAVDAATGKEVWFSDEQSNLWDRTALLAEFPFFQSTWGHTHGMNYYRGMGDSGWLITSNQPCLLSATNAADGSIAWQMGVEQLCGTTAEYGNPEEGIIGSFGSKGRISGQSNHPPNFHGDIMVWPIMGASGGGGRSSVKGFDMSDPNNPTELWRTWLMPDMRGTDPDWAITQCDIVDGNGWYFSAPDFFESGTLAINCADVPDDVVRNDWINMKEGTPHFGEVHTASAMSVVWGNMPIDPATGIIYIGTGDVGPYTNSSYKYGPNLYGSAIVAIDSTTGDIVWWFHSNPHDLWDWDCSWGGLIAKAQGTNVLIMGCKNGMAYALNAATGEPVWVWEAPTTWRTAPGTNYGVDVNGNAGVDGEACCRMTKEHMGKDWFNFPDTEPAIMSPWLAGALESDMAYNGKYLFVANYNDPRWTTTENVREFGNQATNVVSAGHPVNTTIYAVDINTGQAAWSAFIPDFGFRGGLMTTGNVLYGYAGDGNLYMFNADTGELIDTQLFGVPISVMPTIGAGEDGKHRIFLHIGGGGGFLYASGSTEGSLAALGLPDVFPDAGEIVQQREVIRNVEVEGPVREIFVEKEVEVIQEVEKIIEREVEVEVEKIVEVEKEVQVEIVTTEEVISPVSYVAIGLGVVLIVVAGVLFQRSKS
;
A
#
# COMPACT_ATOMS: atom_id res chain seq x y z
N PRO A 1 -13.42 -12.12 20.71
CA PRO A 1 -12.71 -12.21 22.02
C PRO A 1 -11.21 -12.47 21.83
N GLY A 2 -10.39 -11.46 22.14
CA GLY A 2 -8.93 -11.46 22.05
C GLY A 2 -8.42 -10.11 22.58
N GLY A 3 -8.69 -9.85 23.87
CA GLY A 3 -8.16 -8.67 24.54
C GLY A 3 -6.64 -8.77 24.74
N PRO A 4 -5.95 -7.66 25.02
CA PRO A 4 -4.50 -7.69 25.25
C PRO A 4 -4.18 -8.62 26.42
N PRO A 5 -3.03 -9.31 26.40
CA PRO A 5 -2.63 -10.18 27.50
C PRO A 5 -2.60 -9.39 28.80
N ALA A 6 -3.35 -9.85 29.80
CA ALA A 6 -3.15 -9.40 31.16
C ALA A 6 -1.69 -9.69 31.55
N ALA A 7 -1.04 -8.72 32.19
CA ALA A 7 0.31 -8.86 32.70
C ALA A 7 0.43 -10.11 33.60
N GLY A 8 1.22 -11.09 33.15
CA GLY A 8 1.66 -12.23 33.96
C GLY A 8 1.11 -13.60 33.54
N GLY A 9 1.95 -14.38 32.87
CA GLY A 9 1.79 -15.82 32.66
C GLY A 9 1.52 -16.21 31.20
N ILE A 10 2.59 -16.54 30.47
CA ILE A 10 2.53 -17.02 29.08
C ILE A 10 1.83 -18.41 29.05
N PRO A 11 0.68 -18.57 28.39
CA PRO A 11 0.14 -19.90 28.10
C PRO A 11 1.00 -20.55 27.00
N LYS A 12 1.53 -21.74 27.27
CA LYS A 12 2.14 -22.62 26.25
C LYS A 12 1.05 -23.17 25.32
N ILE A 13 0.83 -22.49 24.21
CA ILE A 13 0.26 -23.06 22.97
C ILE A 13 1.33 -22.77 21.90
N VAL A 14 1.52 -23.65 20.92
CA VAL A 14 2.46 -23.40 19.81
C VAL A 14 1.89 -22.26 18.98
N THR A 15 2.20 -20.99 19.31
CA THR A 15 1.49 -19.80 18.80
C THR A 15 2.27 -18.98 17.78
N GLY A 16 3.08 -19.60 16.93
CA GLY A 16 3.82 -18.90 15.87
C GLY A 16 2.98 -18.49 14.66
N ASN A 17 1.70 -18.13 14.86
CA ASN A 17 0.80 -17.77 13.77
C ASN A 17 0.88 -16.28 13.44
N TRP A 18 0.59 -15.96 12.18
CA TRP A 18 0.37 -14.64 11.61
C TRP A 18 -0.89 -14.75 10.75
N GLU A 19 -2.06 -14.52 11.34
CA GLU A 19 -3.36 -14.87 10.72
C GLU A 19 -3.93 -13.76 9.84
N TRP A 20 -3.50 -12.52 10.07
CA TRP A 20 -3.96 -11.33 9.35
C TRP A 20 -2.80 -10.68 8.63
N ILE A 21 -3.07 -9.90 7.60
CA ILE A 21 -2.02 -9.12 6.91
C ILE A 21 -1.12 -8.36 7.90
N ASN A 22 -1.70 -7.67 8.88
CA ASN A 22 -0.99 -6.90 9.92
C ASN A 22 -1.00 -7.64 11.26
N TYR A 23 -0.78 -8.96 11.24
CA TYR A 23 -0.73 -9.89 12.36
C TYR A 23 -2.09 -10.21 13.01
N GLN A 24 -2.92 -9.20 13.30
CA GLN A 24 -4.18 -9.33 14.04
C GLN A 24 -5.25 -8.32 13.55
N PRO A 25 -6.55 -8.47 13.95
CA PRO A 25 -7.62 -7.59 13.49
C PRO A 25 -7.48 -6.13 13.93
N THR A 26 -6.77 -5.87 15.04
CA THR A 26 -6.46 -4.51 15.50
C THR A 26 -5.26 -3.89 14.80
N GLY A 27 -4.60 -4.63 13.88
CA GLY A 27 -3.43 -4.20 13.13
C GLY A 27 -2.12 -4.16 13.93
N GLY A 28 -1.13 -3.48 13.37
CA GLY A 28 0.14 -3.11 14.02
C GLY A 28 1.36 -3.95 13.65
N SER A 29 1.22 -4.98 12.81
CA SER A 29 2.35 -5.72 12.21
C SER A 29 3.44 -6.12 13.20
N TYR A 30 3.03 -6.53 14.42
CA TYR A 30 3.92 -6.88 15.51
C TYR A 30 3.71 -8.31 15.96
N SER A 31 4.78 -9.11 15.88
CA SER A 31 4.79 -10.45 16.47
C SER A 31 5.52 -10.43 17.82
N PRO A 32 4.92 -10.97 18.90
CA PRO A 32 5.52 -11.02 20.23
C PRO A 32 6.56 -12.13 20.38
N GLN A 33 6.90 -12.86 19.32
CA GLN A 33 7.96 -13.86 19.38
C GLN A 33 9.33 -13.22 19.64
N PHE A 34 10.27 -14.01 20.17
CA PHE A 34 11.62 -13.57 20.51
C PHE A 34 12.70 -14.60 20.16
N GLU A 35 12.36 -15.65 19.40
CA GLU A 35 13.32 -16.64 18.91
C GLU A 35 14.31 -15.98 17.95
N ILE A 36 13.78 -15.28 16.94
CA ILE A 36 14.54 -14.35 16.11
C ILE A 36 14.49 -12.99 16.79
N ASN A 37 15.65 -12.43 17.12
CA ASN A 37 15.77 -11.18 17.87
C ASN A 37 17.05 -10.40 17.50
N HIS A 38 17.17 -9.19 18.05
CA HIS A 38 18.28 -8.28 17.74
C HIS A 38 19.69 -8.81 18.05
N GLU A 39 19.85 -9.85 18.87
CA GLU A 39 21.15 -10.46 19.18
C GLU A 39 21.57 -11.50 18.13
N ASN A 40 20.61 -12.06 17.37
CA ASN A 40 20.85 -13.19 16.48
C ASN A 40 20.32 -13.04 15.05
N VAL A 41 19.64 -11.93 14.71
CA VAL A 41 19.02 -11.71 13.41
C VAL A 41 20.03 -11.69 12.25
N GLN A 42 21.27 -11.28 12.50
CA GLN A 42 22.39 -11.30 11.55
C GLN A 42 22.80 -12.72 11.09
N TYR A 43 22.31 -13.76 11.77
CA TYR A 43 22.54 -15.16 11.39
C TYR A 43 21.40 -15.75 10.55
N LEU A 44 20.37 -14.97 10.20
CA LEU A 44 19.29 -15.46 9.35
C LEU A 44 19.85 -15.96 8.02
N GLY A 45 19.53 -17.22 7.70
CA GLY A 45 19.90 -17.85 6.44
C GLY A 45 18.66 -18.28 5.67
N LEU A 46 18.82 -18.46 4.36
CA LEU A 46 17.78 -19.03 3.51
C LEU A 46 17.54 -20.50 3.86
N ASN A 47 16.34 -20.83 4.35
CA ASN A 47 15.96 -22.22 4.61
C ASN A 47 15.46 -22.89 3.34
N TRP A 48 14.57 -22.23 2.60
CA TRP A 48 13.99 -22.75 1.35
C TRP A 48 13.37 -21.64 0.50
N ILE A 49 13.13 -21.96 -0.77
CA ILE A 49 12.42 -21.13 -1.74
C ILE A 49 11.32 -21.97 -2.39
N PHE A 50 10.12 -21.39 -2.49
CA PHE A 50 8.98 -21.94 -3.23
C PHE A 50 8.68 -21.07 -4.46
N PRO A 51 9.01 -21.51 -5.69
CA PRO A 51 8.72 -20.75 -6.90
C PRO A 51 7.24 -20.90 -7.30
N TYR A 52 6.62 -19.79 -7.74
CA TYR A 52 5.28 -19.79 -8.34
C TYR A 52 5.29 -19.06 -9.68
N THR A 53 4.63 -19.65 -10.67
CA THR A 53 4.58 -19.11 -12.04
C THR A 53 3.56 -17.98 -12.16
N ALA A 54 3.76 -17.09 -13.12
CA ALA A 54 2.70 -16.20 -13.57
C ALA A 54 1.58 -17.06 -14.21
N ILE A 55 0.32 -16.77 -13.86
CA ILE A 55 -0.84 -17.41 -14.48
C ILE A 55 -1.32 -16.48 -15.59
N GLU A 56 -1.72 -17.04 -16.74
CA GLU A 56 -2.32 -16.27 -17.84
C GLU A 56 -3.59 -15.57 -17.33
N SER A 57 -3.58 -14.24 -17.37
CA SER A 57 -4.67 -13.45 -16.82
C SER A 57 -5.90 -13.48 -17.74
N LEU A 58 -7.08 -13.76 -17.18
CA LEU A 58 -8.37 -13.53 -17.84
C LEU A 58 -8.74 -12.03 -17.95
N PHE A 59 -7.91 -11.16 -17.38
CA PHE A 59 -8.15 -9.72 -17.24
C PHE A 59 -7.03 -8.90 -17.92
N PRO A 60 -7.33 -7.96 -18.82
CA PRO A 60 -6.33 -7.00 -19.33
C PRO A 60 -5.68 -6.22 -18.19
N ASN A 61 -4.34 -6.09 -18.22
CA ASN A 61 -3.50 -5.31 -17.29
C ASN A 61 -3.35 -5.83 -15.84
N GLN A 62 -3.69 -7.09 -15.55
CA GLN A 62 -3.32 -7.67 -14.25
C GLN A 62 -1.83 -7.99 -14.15
N GLN A 63 -1.29 -7.74 -12.97
CA GLN A 63 0.08 -8.10 -12.64
C GLN A 63 0.14 -9.56 -12.20
N GLY A 64 1.15 -10.30 -12.68
CA GLY A 64 1.48 -11.62 -12.15
C GLY A 64 1.92 -11.55 -10.67
N GLY A 65 2.05 -12.71 -10.03
CA GLY A 65 2.58 -12.84 -8.67
C GLY A 65 1.66 -12.35 -7.55
N SER A 66 2.19 -11.71 -6.51
CA SER A 66 1.47 -11.36 -5.28
C SER A 66 1.83 -9.96 -4.78
N GLY A 67 0.83 -9.17 -4.39
CA GLY A 67 0.99 -7.92 -3.65
C GLY A 67 0.63 -8.05 -2.17
N ALA A 68 0.26 -9.25 -1.71
CA ALA A 68 -0.25 -9.49 -0.37
C ALA A 68 0.80 -10.17 0.51
N PRO A 69 1.07 -9.66 1.72
CA PRO A 69 1.91 -10.35 2.70
C PRO A 69 1.41 -11.78 2.96
N VAL A 70 2.36 -12.71 3.10
CA VAL A 70 2.05 -14.13 3.38
C VAL A 70 1.53 -14.27 4.81
N ILE A 71 0.44 -15.00 4.99
CA ILE A 71 -0.04 -15.38 6.33
C ILE A 71 0.42 -16.79 6.67
N ILE A 72 0.68 -17.04 7.96
CA ILE A 72 1.17 -18.33 8.47
C ILE A 72 0.23 -18.81 9.56
N VAL A 73 -0.41 -19.94 9.34
CA VAL A 73 -1.42 -20.48 10.25
C VAL A 73 -1.18 -21.96 10.44
N ASP A 74 -0.99 -22.36 11.70
CA ASP A 74 -0.90 -23.76 12.13
C ASP A 74 0.13 -24.57 11.30
N GLY A 75 1.28 -23.94 11.00
CA GLY A 75 2.38 -24.56 10.26
C GLY A 75 2.28 -24.45 8.73
N VAL A 76 1.26 -23.78 8.19
CA VAL A 76 1.05 -23.58 6.75
C VAL A 76 1.18 -22.10 6.39
N ALA A 77 2.01 -21.78 5.41
CA ALA A 77 2.13 -20.47 4.79
C ALA A 77 1.19 -20.38 3.58
N TYR A 78 0.32 -19.37 3.57
CA TYR A 78 -0.64 -19.16 2.48
C TYR A 78 -0.25 -17.94 1.64
N VAL A 79 -0.05 -18.15 0.34
CA VAL A 79 0.30 -17.12 -0.63
C VAL A 79 -0.91 -16.78 -1.48
N GLY A 80 -1.48 -15.59 -1.27
CA GLY A 80 -2.56 -15.05 -2.11
C GLY A 80 -2.00 -14.24 -3.28
N LYS A 81 -2.37 -14.59 -4.51
CA LYS A 81 -1.87 -13.93 -5.73
C LYS A 81 -2.78 -12.79 -6.18
N ASN A 82 -2.29 -11.93 -7.06
CA ASN A 82 -3.03 -10.80 -7.66
C ASN A 82 -4.25 -11.25 -8.48
N ASN A 83 -4.18 -12.44 -9.07
CA ASN A 83 -5.31 -13.08 -9.74
C ASN A 83 -6.25 -13.83 -8.78
N ARG A 84 -5.98 -13.80 -7.47
CA ARG A 84 -6.71 -14.48 -6.37
C ARG A 84 -6.52 -16.00 -6.28
N ALA A 85 -5.61 -16.58 -7.07
CA ALA A 85 -5.17 -17.95 -6.80
C ALA A 85 -4.39 -18.02 -5.48
N ILE A 86 -4.47 -19.15 -4.79
CA ILE A 86 -3.86 -19.37 -3.47
C ILE A 86 -2.96 -20.60 -3.53
N HIS A 87 -1.73 -20.46 -3.06
CA HIS A 87 -0.87 -21.60 -2.73
C HIS A 87 -0.84 -21.78 -1.20
N ALA A 88 -1.00 -23.01 -0.74
CA ALA A 88 -0.68 -23.40 0.62
C ALA A 88 0.65 -24.16 0.63
N VAL A 89 1.59 -23.71 1.45
CA VAL A 89 2.96 -24.22 1.49
C VAL A 89 3.29 -24.59 2.93
N ASP A 90 3.84 -25.78 3.14
CA ASP A 90 4.34 -26.20 4.44
C ASP A 90 5.44 -25.24 4.90
N ALA A 91 5.22 -24.56 6.03
CA ALA A 91 6.10 -23.48 6.49
C ALA A 91 7.48 -24.00 6.94
N ALA A 92 7.59 -25.28 7.30
CA ALA A 92 8.86 -25.87 7.73
C ALA A 92 9.75 -26.26 6.53
N THR A 93 9.13 -26.78 5.46
CA THR A 93 9.81 -27.50 4.38
C THR A 93 9.72 -26.85 3.00
N GLY A 94 8.80 -25.89 2.80
CA GLY A 94 8.60 -25.22 1.51
C GLY A 94 7.85 -26.08 0.47
N LYS A 95 7.28 -27.22 0.88
CA LYS A 95 6.50 -28.09 -0.02
C LYS A 95 5.09 -27.56 -0.19
N GLU A 96 4.58 -27.55 -1.42
CA GLU A 96 3.17 -27.25 -1.66
C GLU A 96 2.28 -28.31 -1.01
N VAL A 97 1.35 -27.85 -0.18
CA VAL A 97 0.28 -28.66 0.42
C VAL A 97 -0.86 -28.78 -0.57
N TRP A 98 -1.31 -27.64 -1.11
CA TRP A 98 -2.31 -27.56 -2.17
C TRP A 98 -2.19 -26.24 -2.94
N PHE A 99 -2.78 -26.21 -4.13
CA PHE A 99 -2.96 -25.02 -4.96
C PHE A 99 -4.42 -24.94 -5.42
N SER A 100 -4.98 -23.73 -5.42
CA SER A 100 -6.32 -23.47 -5.93
C SER A 100 -6.37 -22.16 -6.72
N ASP A 101 -6.92 -22.20 -7.92
CA ASP A 101 -7.25 -21.04 -8.74
C ASP A 101 -8.77 -20.82 -8.87
N GLU A 102 -9.59 -21.53 -8.09
CA GLU A 102 -11.05 -21.50 -8.21
C GLU A 102 -11.58 -20.05 -8.12
N GLN A 103 -11.08 -19.25 -7.17
CA GLN A 103 -11.46 -17.82 -7.04
C GLN A 103 -11.19 -17.00 -8.31
N SER A 104 -10.10 -17.30 -9.01
CA SER A 104 -9.70 -16.60 -10.24
C SER A 104 -10.70 -16.83 -11.37
N ASN A 105 -11.42 -17.95 -11.32
CA ASN A 105 -12.29 -18.45 -12.37
C ASN A 105 -13.78 -18.39 -12.02
N LEU A 106 -14.15 -17.84 -10.85
CA LEU A 106 -15.53 -17.80 -10.35
C LEU A 106 -16.49 -17.02 -11.27
N TRP A 107 -16.00 -15.99 -11.95
CA TRP A 107 -16.85 -15.02 -12.63
C TRP A 107 -16.47 -14.81 -14.10
N ASP A 108 -17.47 -14.89 -15.00
CA ASP A 108 -17.33 -14.44 -16.39
C ASP A 108 -17.45 -12.92 -16.46
N ARG A 109 -16.32 -12.25 -16.66
CA ARG A 109 -16.25 -10.79 -16.79
C ARG A 109 -17.15 -10.24 -17.89
N THR A 110 -17.16 -10.86 -19.06
CA THR A 110 -17.89 -10.31 -20.22
C THR A 110 -19.39 -10.37 -19.96
N ALA A 111 -19.85 -11.47 -19.36
CA ALA A 111 -21.23 -11.60 -18.92
C ALA A 111 -21.56 -10.58 -17.82
N LEU A 112 -20.70 -10.43 -16.80
CA LEU A 112 -20.93 -9.48 -15.71
C LEU A 112 -21.05 -8.03 -16.19
N LEU A 113 -20.15 -7.57 -17.06
CA LEU A 113 -20.20 -6.18 -17.56
C LEU A 113 -21.40 -5.94 -18.47
N ALA A 114 -21.87 -6.97 -19.18
CA ALA A 114 -23.08 -6.88 -19.99
C ALA A 114 -24.36 -6.85 -19.13
N GLU A 115 -24.38 -7.56 -18.01
CA GLU A 115 -25.52 -7.63 -17.09
C GLU A 115 -25.59 -6.43 -16.13
N PHE A 116 -24.42 -5.96 -15.66
CA PHE A 116 -24.27 -4.90 -14.67
C PHE A 116 -23.41 -3.75 -15.22
N PRO A 117 -23.97 -2.87 -16.07
CA PRO A 117 -23.20 -1.82 -16.76
C PRO A 117 -22.63 -0.74 -15.82
N PHE A 118 -23.13 -0.66 -14.59
CA PHE A 118 -22.62 0.22 -13.55
C PHE A 118 -21.34 -0.29 -12.86
N PHE A 119 -20.88 -1.51 -13.13
CA PHE A 119 -19.65 -2.06 -12.55
C PHE A 119 -18.43 -1.70 -13.42
N GLN A 120 -17.43 -1.01 -12.86
CA GLN A 120 -16.30 -0.46 -13.62
C GLN A 120 -15.13 -1.45 -13.78
N SER A 121 -15.09 -2.19 -14.89
CA SER A 121 -13.98 -3.11 -15.23
C SER A 121 -13.68 -4.13 -14.12
N THR A 122 -12.64 -4.95 -14.31
CA THR A 122 -12.17 -5.91 -13.31
C THR A 122 -10.65 -5.98 -13.32
N TRP A 123 -10.02 -5.20 -12.44
CA TRP A 123 -8.58 -5.26 -12.22
C TRP A 123 -8.32 -6.18 -11.03
N GLY A 124 -7.45 -7.17 -11.19
CA GLY A 124 -7.03 -8.03 -10.08
C GLY A 124 -5.78 -7.46 -9.48
N HIS A 125 -5.95 -7.16 -8.22
CA HIS A 125 -4.95 -6.53 -7.39
C HIS A 125 -5.25 -7.02 -5.98
N THR A 126 -4.29 -7.71 -5.36
CA THR A 126 -4.48 -8.30 -4.03
C THR A 126 -3.48 -7.66 -3.08
N HIS A 127 -3.99 -6.88 -2.13
CA HIS A 127 -3.19 -6.22 -1.10
C HIS A 127 -3.10 -7.04 0.18
N GLY A 128 -4.09 -7.90 0.44
CA GLY A 128 -4.14 -8.66 1.68
C GLY A 128 -4.89 -9.97 1.57
N MET A 129 -4.61 -10.84 2.53
CA MET A 129 -5.37 -12.05 2.84
C MET A 129 -5.43 -12.20 4.35
N ASN A 130 -6.59 -12.59 4.87
CA ASN A 130 -6.79 -12.89 6.28
C ASN A 130 -7.32 -14.32 6.44
N TYR A 131 -6.96 -14.95 7.56
CA TYR A 131 -7.51 -16.21 8.03
C TYR A 131 -8.52 -15.97 9.16
N TYR A 132 -9.74 -16.46 8.98
CA TYR A 132 -10.82 -16.32 9.96
C TYR A 132 -10.98 -17.64 10.71
N ARG A 133 -10.30 -17.70 11.86
CA ARG A 133 -10.32 -18.89 12.72
C ARG A 133 -11.73 -19.17 13.24
N GLY A 134 -12.11 -20.44 13.21
CA GLY A 134 -13.40 -20.91 13.74
C GLY A 134 -14.59 -20.63 12.82
N MET A 135 -14.35 -20.07 11.63
CA MET A 135 -15.37 -19.93 10.59
C MET A 135 -15.34 -21.15 9.65
N GLY A 136 -16.48 -21.81 9.47
CA GLY A 136 -16.54 -23.11 8.80
C GLY A 136 -15.74 -24.20 9.51
N ASP A 137 -15.54 -25.35 8.86
CA ASP A 137 -14.90 -26.52 9.47
C ASP A 137 -13.37 -26.39 9.60
N SER A 138 -12.73 -25.57 8.75
CA SER A 138 -11.26 -25.44 8.68
C SER A 138 -10.73 -24.00 8.82
N GLY A 139 -11.61 -23.03 9.05
CA GLY A 139 -11.29 -21.61 8.87
C GLY A 139 -11.44 -21.18 7.41
N TRP A 140 -11.69 -19.88 7.22
CA TRP A 140 -11.78 -19.28 5.89
C TRP A 140 -10.56 -18.43 5.57
N LEU A 141 -10.12 -18.49 4.32
CA LEU A 141 -9.18 -17.57 3.70
C LEU A 141 -9.98 -16.60 2.85
N ILE A 142 -9.85 -15.30 3.13
CA ILE A 142 -10.48 -14.25 2.32
C ILE A 142 -9.39 -13.29 1.86
N THR A 143 -9.29 -13.13 0.55
CA THR A 143 -8.35 -12.23 -0.12
C THR A 143 -9.02 -10.89 -0.42
N SER A 144 -8.22 -9.87 -0.75
CA SER A 144 -8.74 -8.64 -1.34
C SER A 144 -9.66 -8.95 -2.52
N ASN A 145 -10.81 -8.29 -2.54
CA ASN A 145 -11.88 -8.59 -3.48
C ASN A 145 -12.56 -7.30 -3.92
N GLN A 146 -13.20 -7.34 -5.08
CA GLN A 146 -13.81 -6.15 -5.65
C GLN A 146 -15.08 -5.78 -4.86
N PRO A 147 -15.46 -4.49 -4.77
CA PRO A 147 -16.65 -4.06 -4.05
C PRO A 147 -17.89 -4.91 -4.29
N CYS A 148 -18.13 -5.34 -5.54
CA CYS A 148 -19.32 -6.12 -5.92
C CYS A 148 -19.11 -7.64 -5.99
N LEU A 149 -17.93 -8.18 -5.70
CA LEU A 149 -17.62 -9.61 -5.82
C LEU A 149 -16.74 -10.04 -4.64
N LEU A 150 -17.24 -10.95 -3.79
CA LEU A 150 -16.52 -11.43 -2.61
C LEU A 150 -16.65 -12.95 -2.51
N SER A 151 -15.58 -13.64 -2.11
CA SER A 151 -15.62 -15.07 -1.87
C SER A 151 -14.64 -15.48 -0.77
N ALA A 152 -14.90 -16.63 -0.16
CA ALA A 152 -14.03 -17.27 0.80
C ALA A 152 -13.58 -18.65 0.31
N THR A 153 -12.38 -19.05 0.73
CA THR A 153 -11.81 -20.36 0.46
C THR A 153 -11.61 -21.15 1.76
N ASN A 154 -11.90 -22.44 1.75
CA ASN A 154 -11.60 -23.35 2.86
C ASN A 154 -10.08 -23.52 3.00
N ALA A 155 -9.54 -23.28 4.18
CA ALA A 155 -8.09 -23.34 4.41
C ALA A 155 -7.52 -24.77 4.31
N ALA A 156 -8.34 -25.79 4.54
CA ALA A 156 -7.91 -27.18 4.50
C ALA A 156 -7.56 -27.69 3.09
N ASP A 157 -8.31 -27.27 2.07
CA ASP A 157 -8.23 -27.89 0.73
C ASP A 157 -8.28 -26.91 -0.45
N GLY A 158 -8.46 -25.61 -0.18
CA GLY A 158 -8.48 -24.59 -1.24
C GLY A 158 -9.80 -24.48 -2.00
N SER A 159 -10.83 -25.27 -1.65
CA SER A 159 -12.17 -25.18 -2.27
C SER A 159 -12.91 -23.90 -1.88
N ILE A 160 -13.83 -23.42 -2.73
CA ILE A 160 -14.69 -22.29 -2.38
C ILE A 160 -15.63 -22.65 -1.22
N ALA A 161 -15.56 -21.87 -0.15
CA ALA A 161 -16.43 -21.99 1.02
C ALA A 161 -17.79 -21.32 0.77
N TRP A 162 -17.78 -20.11 0.20
CA TRP A 162 -18.97 -19.35 -0.18
C TRP A 162 -18.58 -18.20 -1.13
N GLN A 163 -19.58 -17.62 -1.79
CA GLN A 163 -19.40 -16.47 -2.67
C GLN A 163 -20.61 -15.52 -2.61
N MET A 164 -20.37 -14.25 -2.86
CA MET A 164 -21.37 -13.19 -2.94
C MET A 164 -21.17 -12.40 -4.24
N GLY A 165 -22.26 -12.23 -4.99
CA GLY A 165 -22.26 -11.57 -6.29
C GLY A 165 -22.74 -10.11 -6.26
N VAL A 166 -22.80 -9.50 -7.46
CA VAL A 166 -23.10 -8.08 -7.65
C VAL A 166 -24.43 -7.66 -7.02
N GLU A 167 -25.49 -8.45 -7.20
CA GLU A 167 -26.81 -8.12 -6.64
C GLU A 167 -26.81 -8.12 -5.11
N GLN A 168 -26.12 -9.07 -4.47
CA GLN A 168 -26.06 -9.18 -3.01
C GLN A 168 -25.22 -8.06 -2.40
N LEU A 169 -24.10 -7.71 -3.02
CA LEU A 169 -23.16 -6.74 -2.50
C LEU A 169 -23.54 -5.32 -2.88
N CYS A 170 -23.63 -5.06 -4.18
CA CYS A 170 -23.87 -3.72 -4.70
C CYS A 170 -25.36 -3.43 -4.83
N GLY A 171 -26.08 -4.25 -5.59
CA GLY A 171 -27.49 -4.08 -5.94
C GLY A 171 -27.74 -4.41 -7.40
N THR A 172 -28.90 -4.01 -7.91
CA THR A 172 -29.39 -4.33 -9.27
C THR A 172 -29.19 -3.17 -10.25
N THR A 173 -29.30 -3.47 -11.55
CA THR A 173 -29.31 -2.44 -12.61
C THR A 173 -30.50 -1.48 -12.50
N ALA A 174 -31.62 -1.90 -11.91
CA ALA A 174 -32.74 -1.00 -11.63
C ALA A 174 -32.40 0.05 -10.55
N GLU A 175 -31.53 -0.30 -9.61
CA GLU A 175 -31.13 0.58 -8.51
C GLU A 175 -30.01 1.54 -8.91
N TYR A 176 -28.99 1.05 -9.62
CA TYR A 176 -27.85 1.89 -10.05
C TYR A 176 -28.06 2.56 -11.40
N GLY A 177 -28.88 1.99 -12.28
CA GLY A 177 -29.04 2.45 -13.66
C GLY A 177 -27.94 1.96 -14.59
N ASN A 178 -27.78 2.66 -15.72
CA ASN A 178 -26.79 2.39 -16.75
C ASN A 178 -26.04 3.68 -17.11
N PRO A 179 -24.82 3.89 -16.57
CA PRO A 179 -24.02 5.07 -16.87
C PRO A 179 -23.67 5.24 -18.35
N GLU A 180 -23.58 4.15 -19.13
CA GLU A 180 -23.25 4.22 -20.56
C GLU A 180 -24.40 4.77 -21.42
N GLU A 181 -25.63 4.58 -20.96
CA GLU A 181 -26.85 5.05 -21.63
C GLU A 181 -27.45 6.28 -20.94
N GLY A 182 -26.81 6.80 -19.88
CA GLY A 182 -27.33 7.91 -19.08
C GLY A 182 -28.61 7.57 -18.30
N ILE A 183 -28.89 6.28 -18.07
CA ILE A 183 -30.06 5.83 -17.31
C ILE A 183 -29.74 5.92 -15.83
N ILE A 184 -30.57 6.65 -15.09
CA ILE A 184 -30.44 6.83 -13.64
C ILE A 184 -31.37 5.85 -12.93
N GLY A 185 -30.79 5.02 -12.06
CA GLY A 185 -31.55 4.07 -11.25
C GLY A 185 -32.22 4.70 -10.03
N SER A 186 -32.89 3.88 -9.20
CA SER A 186 -33.60 4.34 -8.00
C SER A 186 -32.70 4.97 -6.93
N PHE A 187 -31.42 4.62 -6.88
CA PHE A 187 -30.43 5.24 -5.98
C PHE A 187 -29.94 6.61 -6.46
N GLY A 188 -30.39 7.06 -7.63
CA GLY A 188 -29.93 8.29 -8.24
C GLY A 188 -28.50 8.19 -8.80
N SER A 189 -27.88 7.01 -8.76
CA SER A 189 -26.49 6.83 -9.18
C SER A 189 -26.30 7.19 -10.65
N LYS A 190 -25.29 8.00 -10.95
CA LYS A 190 -24.93 8.41 -12.32
C LYS A 190 -23.62 7.79 -12.80
N GLY A 191 -22.76 7.35 -11.89
CA GLY A 191 -21.45 6.77 -12.21
C GLY A 191 -21.33 5.30 -11.85
N ARG A 192 -20.10 4.80 -11.84
CA ARG A 192 -19.79 3.37 -11.73
C ARG A 192 -19.28 2.95 -10.35
N ILE A 193 -19.57 1.74 -9.92
CA ILE A 193 -18.87 1.12 -8.78
C ILE A 193 -17.47 0.68 -9.21
N SER A 194 -16.46 0.88 -8.36
CA SER A 194 -15.08 0.50 -8.70
C SER A 194 -14.95 -1.00 -8.94
N GLY A 195 -14.13 -1.35 -9.94
CA GLY A 195 -13.69 -2.72 -10.18
C GLY A 195 -12.29 -3.03 -9.67
N GLN A 196 -11.69 -2.13 -8.88
CA GLN A 196 -10.47 -2.39 -8.09
C GLN A 196 -10.85 -3.13 -6.80
N SER A 197 -9.87 -3.72 -6.11
CA SER A 197 -10.13 -4.53 -4.92
C SER A 197 -10.12 -3.70 -3.64
N ASN A 198 -11.08 -3.95 -2.76
CA ASN A 198 -10.98 -3.62 -1.34
C ASN A 198 -10.09 -4.64 -0.62
N HIS A 199 -9.56 -4.23 0.52
CA HIS A 199 -9.01 -5.12 1.53
C HIS A 199 -10.03 -6.17 2.01
N PRO A 200 -9.61 -7.38 2.44
CA PRO A 200 -10.51 -8.35 3.08
C PRO A 200 -11.44 -7.74 4.16
N PRO A 201 -12.66 -8.29 4.33
CA PRO A 201 -13.64 -7.81 5.31
C PRO A 201 -13.17 -7.94 6.76
N ASN A 202 -13.93 -7.39 7.70
CA ASN A 202 -13.79 -7.73 9.11
C ASN A 202 -15.11 -8.26 9.66
N PHE A 203 -15.00 -9.04 10.75
CA PHE A 203 -16.12 -9.69 11.41
C PHE A 203 -16.21 -9.27 12.88
N HIS A 204 -17.43 -9.02 13.34
CA HIS A 204 -17.77 -8.90 14.76
C HIS A 204 -18.82 -9.94 15.11
N GLY A 205 -18.38 -11.07 15.66
CA GLY A 205 -19.22 -12.27 15.70
C GLY A 205 -19.52 -12.76 14.29
N ASP A 206 -20.80 -12.98 13.99
CA ASP A 206 -21.26 -13.40 12.66
C ASP A 206 -21.54 -12.21 11.72
N ILE A 207 -21.32 -10.96 12.17
CA ILE A 207 -21.57 -9.78 11.35
C ILE A 207 -20.32 -9.43 10.55
N MET A 208 -20.41 -9.51 9.23
CA MET A 208 -19.37 -9.07 8.30
C MET A 208 -19.62 -7.62 7.88
N VAL A 209 -18.58 -6.78 7.96
CA VAL A 209 -18.62 -5.41 7.43
C VAL A 209 -17.85 -5.32 6.13
N TRP A 210 -18.48 -4.77 5.09
CA TRP A 210 -17.92 -4.68 3.75
C TRP A 210 -18.14 -3.32 3.08
N PRO A 211 -17.07 -2.65 2.64
CA PRO A 211 -17.16 -1.39 1.89
C PRO A 211 -17.58 -1.62 0.42
N ILE A 212 -18.48 -0.78 -0.07
CA ILE A 212 -18.91 -0.69 -1.48
C ILE A 212 -18.50 0.68 -2.03
N MET A 213 -17.40 0.75 -2.79
CA MET A 213 -16.78 2.02 -3.17
C MET A 213 -17.00 2.38 -4.64
N GLY A 214 -17.22 3.66 -4.91
CA GLY A 214 -17.33 4.19 -6.27
C GLY A 214 -16.00 4.21 -7.01
N ALA A 215 -16.07 4.57 -8.28
CA ALA A 215 -14.92 4.74 -9.15
C ALA A 215 -14.34 6.15 -9.02
N SER A 216 -13.12 6.29 -8.49
CA SER A 216 -12.39 7.57 -8.56
C SER A 216 -12.27 8.03 -10.03
N GLY A 217 -12.76 9.23 -10.34
CA GLY A 217 -12.86 9.75 -11.72
C GLY A 217 -13.91 9.07 -12.62
N GLY A 218 -14.69 8.11 -12.10
CA GLY A 218 -15.77 7.39 -12.79
C GLY A 218 -17.15 7.47 -12.11
N GLY A 219 -17.26 8.19 -11.00
CA GLY A 219 -18.50 8.37 -10.23
C GLY A 219 -18.95 7.15 -9.44
N GLY A 220 -20.24 7.08 -9.12
CA GLY A 220 -20.84 5.98 -8.35
C GLY A 220 -21.02 6.32 -6.87
N ARG A 221 -22.04 5.76 -6.23
CA ARG A 221 -22.40 6.11 -4.84
C ARG A 221 -21.80 5.12 -3.85
N SER A 222 -20.87 5.58 -3.03
CA SER A 222 -20.18 4.75 -2.05
C SER A 222 -21.05 4.47 -0.81
N SER A 223 -20.94 3.25 -0.27
CA SER A 223 -21.61 2.82 0.96
C SER A 223 -20.79 1.78 1.72
N VAL A 224 -21.19 1.47 2.95
CA VAL A 224 -20.70 0.33 3.72
C VAL A 224 -21.91 -0.52 4.12
N LYS A 225 -21.74 -1.84 4.11
CA LYS A 225 -22.81 -2.79 4.44
C LYS A 225 -22.40 -3.74 5.54
N GLY A 226 -23.37 -4.09 6.37
CA GLY A 226 -23.29 -5.19 7.32
C GLY A 226 -24.08 -6.38 6.81
N PHE A 227 -23.51 -7.58 6.93
CA PHE A 227 -24.16 -8.83 6.59
C PHE A 227 -24.14 -9.80 7.78
N ASP A 228 -25.25 -10.48 8.03
CA ASP A 228 -25.29 -11.67 8.87
C ASP A 228 -24.72 -12.85 8.07
N MET A 229 -23.64 -13.43 8.58
CA MET A 229 -22.92 -14.57 7.99
C MET A 229 -23.08 -15.86 8.82
N SER A 230 -24.05 -15.93 9.74
CA SER A 230 -24.35 -17.14 10.52
C SER A 230 -24.77 -18.33 9.64
N ASP A 231 -25.38 -18.05 8.48
CA ASP A 231 -25.50 -18.99 7.36
C ASP A 231 -24.81 -18.39 6.12
N PRO A 232 -23.54 -18.75 5.85
CA PRO A 232 -22.80 -18.19 4.73
C PRO A 232 -23.35 -18.59 3.35
N ASN A 233 -24.25 -19.58 3.27
CA ASN A 233 -24.94 -19.92 2.01
C ASN A 233 -26.12 -18.99 1.73
N ASN A 234 -26.58 -18.24 2.73
CA ASN A 234 -27.69 -17.31 2.61
C ASN A 234 -27.41 -16.01 3.42
N PRO A 235 -26.36 -15.25 3.04
CA PRO A 235 -26.00 -14.04 3.75
C PRO A 235 -27.11 -13.01 3.64
N THR A 236 -27.42 -12.34 4.76
CA THR A 236 -28.51 -11.37 4.84
C THR A 236 -27.97 -9.97 5.13
N GLU A 237 -28.32 -8.98 4.29
CA GLU A 237 -28.01 -7.58 4.57
C GLU A 237 -28.75 -7.12 5.83
N LEU A 238 -27.99 -6.64 6.82
CA LEU A 238 -28.53 -6.12 8.08
C LEU A 238 -28.76 -4.62 8.00
N TRP A 239 -27.79 -3.91 7.43
CA TRP A 239 -27.78 -2.46 7.32
C TRP A 239 -26.90 -2.01 6.15
N ARG A 240 -27.15 -0.78 5.70
CA ARG A 240 -26.35 -0.07 4.70
C ARG A 240 -26.23 1.40 5.07
N THR A 241 -25.00 1.89 5.09
CA THR A 241 -24.66 3.27 5.43
C THR A 241 -24.06 3.95 4.21
N TRP A 242 -24.70 5.01 3.74
CA TRP A 242 -24.24 5.78 2.59
C TRP A 242 -23.15 6.77 3.01
N LEU A 243 -22.04 6.79 2.27
CA LEU A 243 -20.92 7.71 2.51
C LEU A 243 -20.95 8.93 1.56
N MET A 244 -22.03 9.06 0.80
CA MET A 244 -22.25 10.13 -0.17
C MET A 244 -23.74 10.49 -0.19
N PRO A 245 -24.10 11.77 -0.45
CA PRO A 245 -25.49 12.19 -0.52
C PRO A 245 -26.22 11.51 -1.67
N ASP A 246 -27.54 11.67 -1.70
CA ASP A 246 -28.33 11.26 -2.84
C ASP A 246 -27.84 11.98 -4.11
N MET A 247 -27.50 11.20 -5.14
CA MET A 247 -26.88 11.70 -6.36
C MET A 247 -27.79 12.57 -7.24
N ARG A 248 -29.06 12.74 -6.84
CA ARG A 248 -29.98 13.71 -7.46
C ARG A 248 -29.73 15.16 -7.01
N GLY A 249 -28.85 15.39 -6.03
CA GLY A 249 -28.47 16.73 -5.60
C GLY A 249 -29.54 17.45 -4.78
N THR A 250 -30.40 16.70 -4.09
CA THR A 250 -31.52 17.27 -3.34
C THR A 250 -31.19 17.67 -1.90
N ASP A 251 -29.97 17.37 -1.44
CA ASP A 251 -29.54 17.60 -0.05
C ASP A 251 -28.32 18.54 0.01
N PRO A 252 -28.53 19.87 0.00
CA PRO A 252 -27.46 20.84 0.09
C PRO A 252 -26.81 20.92 1.47
N ASP A 253 -27.43 20.37 2.52
CA ASP A 253 -26.94 20.46 3.89
C ASP A 253 -26.36 19.10 4.35
N TRP A 254 -26.01 18.22 3.40
CA TRP A 254 -25.50 16.87 3.67
C TRP A 254 -24.35 16.85 4.70
N ALA A 255 -23.27 17.58 4.44
CA ALA A 255 -22.09 17.61 5.30
C ALA A 255 -22.37 18.21 6.69
N ILE A 256 -23.30 19.17 6.78
CA ILE A 256 -23.75 19.75 8.06
C ILE A 256 -24.48 18.66 8.86
N THR A 257 -25.41 17.96 8.21
CA THR A 257 -26.16 16.85 8.82
C THR A 257 -25.25 15.71 9.28
N GLN A 258 -24.15 15.45 8.55
CA GLN A 258 -23.16 14.45 8.95
C GLN A 258 -22.45 14.80 10.27
N CYS A 259 -22.30 16.09 10.61
CA CYS A 259 -21.80 16.52 11.92
C CYS A 259 -22.84 16.27 13.03
N ASP A 260 -24.11 16.56 12.75
CA ASP A 260 -25.21 16.36 13.70
C ASP A 260 -25.42 14.87 14.04
N ILE A 261 -25.32 13.98 13.04
CA ILE A 261 -25.51 12.52 13.21
C ILE A 261 -24.52 11.93 14.23
N VAL A 262 -23.30 12.47 14.27
CA VAL A 262 -22.24 12.00 15.18
C VAL A 262 -22.15 12.83 16.47
N ASP A 263 -23.16 13.65 16.77
CA ASP A 263 -23.21 14.54 17.94
C ASP A 263 -21.96 15.42 18.07
N GLY A 264 -21.51 15.98 16.94
CA GLY A 264 -20.32 16.84 16.88
C GLY A 264 -18.98 16.11 16.93
N ASN A 265 -18.94 14.77 16.95
CA ASN A 265 -17.70 13.98 16.82
C ASN A 265 -17.20 13.88 15.37
N GLY A 266 -17.19 15.00 14.66
CA GLY A 266 -16.64 15.14 13.31
C GLY A 266 -15.51 16.17 13.31
N TRP A 267 -14.45 15.90 12.55
CA TRP A 267 -13.24 16.72 12.58
C TRP A 267 -12.68 16.93 11.16
N TYR A 268 -12.31 18.16 10.84
CA TYR A 268 -11.60 18.51 9.60
C TYR A 268 -10.15 18.85 9.90
N PHE A 269 -9.22 18.18 9.22
CA PHE A 269 -7.81 18.56 9.27
C PHE A 269 -7.58 19.80 8.41
N SER A 270 -6.90 20.81 8.97
CA SER A 270 -6.43 21.96 8.22
C SER A 270 -4.92 22.04 8.28
N ALA A 271 -4.26 21.69 7.17
CA ALA A 271 -2.80 21.70 7.10
C ALA A 271 -2.18 23.08 7.44
N PRO A 272 -2.68 24.22 6.91
CA PRO A 272 -2.20 25.55 7.33
C PRO A 272 -2.31 25.80 8.84
N ASP A 273 -3.47 25.54 9.45
CA ASP A 273 -3.67 25.82 10.88
C ASP A 273 -2.79 24.91 11.76
N PHE A 274 -2.58 23.66 11.34
CA PHE A 274 -1.64 22.75 11.97
C PHE A 274 -0.20 23.28 11.92
N PHE A 275 0.29 23.65 10.74
CA PHE A 275 1.67 24.13 10.59
C PHE A 275 1.94 25.48 11.26
N GLU A 276 0.96 26.39 11.26
CA GLU A 276 1.14 27.74 11.83
C GLU A 276 0.95 27.80 13.34
N SER A 277 -0.03 27.05 13.86
CA SER A 277 -0.50 27.21 15.24
C SER A 277 -0.43 25.92 16.07
N GLY A 278 -0.16 24.77 15.45
CA GLY A 278 -0.23 23.46 16.10
C GLY A 278 -1.65 22.96 16.32
N THR A 279 -2.65 23.57 15.70
CA THR A 279 -4.05 23.12 15.78
C THR A 279 -4.19 21.75 15.11
N LEU A 280 -4.60 20.72 15.85
CA LEU A 280 -4.64 19.34 15.35
C LEU A 280 -5.80 19.09 14.39
N ALA A 281 -6.96 19.70 14.61
CA ALA A 281 -8.11 19.71 13.70
C ALA A 281 -9.12 20.78 14.14
N ILE A 282 -10.06 21.08 13.25
CA ILE A 282 -11.23 21.93 13.51
C ILE A 282 -12.44 21.01 13.73
N ASN A 283 -13.19 21.21 14.81
CA ASN A 283 -14.43 20.47 15.01
C ASN A 283 -15.47 20.85 13.94
N CYS A 284 -16.23 19.88 13.44
CA CYS A 284 -17.22 20.11 12.39
C CYS A 284 -18.28 21.14 12.76
N ALA A 285 -18.64 21.26 14.05
CA ALA A 285 -19.61 22.24 14.52
C ALA A 285 -19.09 23.69 14.49
N ASP A 286 -17.76 23.87 14.45
CA ASP A 286 -17.11 25.17 14.39
C ASP A 286 -16.83 25.63 12.94
N VAL A 287 -17.03 24.76 11.95
CA VAL A 287 -16.86 25.11 10.54
C VAL A 287 -18.10 25.89 10.07
N PRO A 288 -17.92 27.07 9.44
CA PRO A 288 -19.07 27.84 8.94
C PRO A 288 -19.87 27.06 7.88
N ASP A 289 -21.20 27.06 8.00
CA ASP A 289 -22.10 26.37 7.08
C ASP A 289 -21.80 26.65 5.60
N ASP A 290 -21.46 27.87 5.24
CA ASP A 290 -21.24 28.25 3.83
C ASP A 290 -19.98 27.65 3.20
N VAL A 291 -19.08 27.09 4.01
CA VAL A 291 -17.89 26.34 3.59
C VAL A 291 -18.26 24.90 3.20
N VAL A 292 -19.19 24.28 3.92
CA VAL A 292 -19.57 22.86 3.78
C VAL A 292 -20.93 22.65 3.10
N ARG A 293 -21.69 23.72 2.90
CA ARG A 293 -22.98 23.65 2.19
C ARG A 293 -22.77 23.38 0.72
N ASN A 294 -23.64 22.53 0.18
CA ASN A 294 -23.57 21.95 -1.16
C ASN A 294 -22.32 21.11 -1.38
N ASP A 295 -21.77 20.54 -0.31
CA ASP A 295 -20.76 19.50 -0.46
C ASP A 295 -21.27 18.41 -1.41
N TRP A 296 -20.42 17.97 -2.34
CA TRP A 296 -20.73 17.07 -3.48
C TRP A 296 -21.60 17.65 -4.61
N ILE A 297 -22.31 18.75 -4.40
CA ILE A 297 -23.19 19.36 -5.40
C ILE A 297 -22.42 20.42 -6.19
N ASN A 298 -22.56 20.40 -7.51
CA ASN A 298 -21.88 21.36 -8.37
C ASN A 298 -22.45 22.78 -8.20
N MET A 299 -21.66 23.67 -7.62
CA MET A 299 -22.05 25.05 -7.27
C MET A 299 -21.65 26.11 -8.29
N LYS A 300 -20.89 25.79 -9.35
CA LYS A 300 -20.48 26.81 -10.33
C LYS A 300 -21.48 26.95 -11.45
N GLU A 301 -22.15 28.10 -11.47
CA GLU A 301 -23.02 28.53 -12.57
C GLU A 301 -22.25 28.49 -13.90
N GLY A 302 -22.86 27.92 -14.94
CA GLY A 302 -22.25 27.80 -16.26
C GLY A 302 -21.40 26.55 -16.49
N THR A 303 -21.24 25.68 -15.49
CA THR A 303 -20.69 24.34 -15.70
C THR A 303 -21.79 23.33 -16.08
N PRO A 304 -21.47 22.25 -16.82
CA PRO A 304 -22.38 21.13 -16.98
C PRO A 304 -22.80 20.59 -15.60
N HIS A 305 -24.08 20.25 -15.43
CA HIS A 305 -24.63 19.68 -14.18
C HIS A 305 -24.66 20.62 -12.97
N PHE A 306 -24.67 21.95 -13.17
CA PHE A 306 -24.91 22.90 -12.08
C PHE A 306 -26.17 22.52 -11.27
N GLY A 307 -26.02 22.38 -9.95
CA GLY A 307 -27.08 21.94 -9.04
C GLY A 307 -27.26 20.42 -8.90
N GLU A 308 -26.41 19.60 -9.55
CA GLU A 308 -26.42 18.14 -9.43
C GLU A 308 -25.20 17.65 -8.63
N VAL A 309 -25.27 16.44 -8.05
CA VAL A 309 -24.08 15.77 -7.51
C VAL A 309 -23.10 15.46 -8.65
N HIS A 310 -21.82 15.66 -8.40
CA HIS A 310 -20.77 15.47 -9.38
C HIS A 310 -20.74 14.01 -9.92
N THR A 311 -20.94 13.87 -11.23
CA THR A 311 -21.15 12.56 -11.87
C THR A 311 -19.87 11.77 -12.08
N ALA A 312 -18.75 12.48 -12.26
CA ALA A 312 -17.44 11.90 -12.49
C ALA A 312 -16.71 11.52 -11.20
N SER A 313 -17.21 11.89 -10.02
CA SER A 313 -16.46 11.78 -8.77
C SER A 313 -17.14 10.85 -7.76
N ALA A 314 -16.34 10.03 -7.12
CA ALA A 314 -16.72 9.15 -6.02
C ALA A 314 -15.49 8.77 -5.21
N MET A 315 -15.73 8.21 -4.03
CA MET A 315 -14.65 7.68 -3.20
C MET A 315 -14.07 6.39 -3.80
N SER A 316 -12.75 6.31 -3.87
CA SER A 316 -12.03 5.09 -4.26
C SER A 316 -12.13 3.96 -3.22
N VAL A 317 -11.59 2.80 -3.60
CA VAL A 317 -11.59 1.56 -2.78
C VAL A 317 -10.81 1.71 -1.47
N VAL A 318 -11.07 0.79 -0.54
CA VAL A 318 -10.32 0.70 0.73
C VAL A 318 -9.12 -0.23 0.52
N TRP A 319 -7.90 0.31 0.36
CA TRP A 319 -6.71 -0.48 -0.02
C TRP A 319 -6.14 -1.34 1.13
N GLY A 320 -6.09 -0.82 2.35
CA GLY A 320 -5.44 -1.38 3.53
C GLY A 320 -6.42 -1.94 4.56
N ASN A 321 -5.88 -2.47 5.66
CA ASN A 321 -6.71 -3.10 6.68
C ASN A 321 -7.71 -2.13 7.30
N MET A 322 -8.85 -2.66 7.73
CA MET A 322 -9.86 -1.94 8.50
C MET A 322 -9.78 -2.41 9.95
N PRO A 323 -9.06 -1.73 10.86
CA PRO A 323 -8.98 -2.18 12.24
C PRO A 323 -10.37 -2.29 12.87
N ILE A 324 -10.58 -3.30 13.69
CA ILE A 324 -11.82 -3.46 14.47
C ILE A 324 -11.47 -3.63 15.93
N ASP A 325 -12.15 -2.88 16.81
CA ASP A 325 -12.05 -3.10 18.25
C ASP A 325 -13.01 -4.24 18.65
N PRO A 326 -12.50 -5.42 19.02
CA PRO A 326 -13.35 -6.57 19.35
C PRO A 326 -14.14 -6.38 20.66
N ALA A 327 -13.84 -5.36 21.47
CA ALA A 327 -14.56 -5.08 22.72
C ALA A 327 -15.78 -4.18 22.49
N THR A 328 -15.67 -3.20 21.60
CA THR A 328 -16.74 -2.23 21.31
C THR A 328 -17.53 -2.59 20.05
N GLY A 329 -16.94 -3.37 19.13
CA GLY A 329 -17.52 -3.64 17.82
C GLY A 329 -17.36 -2.48 16.84
N ILE A 330 -16.59 -1.45 17.17
CA ILE A 330 -16.33 -0.32 16.26
C ILE A 330 -15.27 -0.76 15.25
N ILE A 331 -15.62 -0.63 13.97
CA ILE A 331 -14.71 -0.81 12.84
C ILE A 331 -14.30 0.55 12.29
N TYR A 332 -13.03 0.69 11.94
CA TYR A 332 -12.44 1.91 11.41
C TYR A 332 -12.09 1.72 9.93
N ILE A 333 -12.61 2.60 9.09
CA ILE A 333 -12.44 2.54 7.64
C ILE A 333 -11.74 3.81 7.19
N GLY A 334 -10.55 3.65 6.62
CA GLY A 334 -9.90 4.69 5.82
C GLY A 334 -10.50 4.71 4.42
N THR A 335 -11.07 5.83 3.99
CA THR A 335 -11.69 5.96 2.67
C THR A 335 -10.69 6.44 1.63
N GLY A 336 -10.95 5.99 0.39
CA GLY A 336 -10.22 6.39 -0.79
C GLY A 336 -10.36 7.88 -1.10
N ASP A 337 -9.57 8.34 -2.05
CA ASP A 337 -9.60 9.69 -2.61
C ASP A 337 -10.95 9.96 -3.31
N VAL A 338 -11.19 11.23 -3.66
CA VAL A 338 -12.30 11.60 -4.55
C VAL A 338 -11.73 12.21 -5.83
N GLY A 339 -11.37 11.37 -6.79
CA GLY A 339 -11.03 11.80 -8.14
C GLY A 339 -12.28 12.31 -8.89
N PRO A 340 -12.15 13.11 -9.96
CA PRO A 340 -10.90 13.37 -10.67
C PRO A 340 -9.94 14.27 -9.89
N TYR A 341 -8.66 13.95 -10.01
CA TYR A 341 -7.53 14.73 -9.51
C TYR A 341 -6.50 14.86 -10.64
N THR A 342 -5.85 16.01 -10.82
CA THR A 342 -5.83 17.16 -9.92
C THR A 342 -6.91 18.19 -10.22
N ASN A 343 -7.77 17.94 -11.20
CA ASN A 343 -8.80 18.87 -11.65
C ASN A 343 -10.15 18.64 -10.96
N SER A 344 -10.54 19.56 -10.08
CA SER A 344 -11.80 19.61 -9.35
C SER A 344 -12.78 20.64 -9.92
N SER A 345 -12.68 21.04 -11.20
CA SER A 345 -13.57 22.07 -11.78
C SER A 345 -15.08 21.75 -11.68
N TYR A 346 -15.45 20.46 -11.58
CA TYR A 346 -16.83 20.00 -11.29
C TYR A 346 -16.97 19.41 -9.86
N LYS A 347 -15.86 19.39 -9.14
CA LYS A 347 -15.52 19.00 -7.77
C LYS A 347 -15.69 20.09 -6.69
N TYR A 348 -16.88 20.40 -6.13
CA TYR A 348 -16.98 21.45 -5.08
C TYR A 348 -17.11 20.89 -3.67
N GLY A 349 -16.66 21.68 -2.69
CA GLY A 349 -16.77 21.38 -1.27
C GLY A 349 -15.62 20.51 -0.75
N PRO A 350 -15.62 20.20 0.55
CA PRO A 350 -14.61 19.31 1.14
C PRO A 350 -14.69 17.87 0.61
N ASN A 351 -15.84 17.45 0.09
CA ASN A 351 -16.16 16.11 -0.39
C ASN A 351 -16.12 15.04 0.71
N LEU A 352 -16.85 15.24 1.81
CA LEU A 352 -16.97 14.29 2.92
C LEU A 352 -17.82 13.06 2.50
N TYR A 353 -17.35 11.81 2.48
CA TYR A 353 -16.25 11.23 3.26
C TYR A 353 -15.07 10.74 2.42
N GLY A 354 -14.61 11.50 1.43
CA GLY A 354 -13.34 11.27 0.73
C GLY A 354 -12.12 11.48 1.60
N SER A 355 -11.05 10.72 1.39
CA SER A 355 -9.76 10.89 2.10
C SER A 355 -9.92 11.08 3.61
N ALA A 356 -10.82 10.29 4.19
CA ALA A 356 -11.30 10.40 5.55
C ALA A 356 -11.14 9.08 6.30
N ILE A 357 -11.32 9.15 7.62
CA ILE A 357 -11.36 8.02 8.53
C ILE A 357 -12.75 8.01 9.14
N VAL A 358 -13.46 6.90 9.01
CA VAL A 358 -14.84 6.75 9.46
C VAL A 358 -14.92 5.59 10.45
N ALA A 359 -15.44 5.84 11.64
CA ALA A 359 -15.74 4.81 12.62
C ALA A 359 -17.21 4.39 12.52
N ILE A 360 -17.47 3.10 12.43
CA ILE A 360 -18.81 2.53 12.26
C ILE A 360 -19.07 1.50 13.36
N ASP A 361 -20.24 1.53 13.98
CA ASP A 361 -20.72 0.42 14.80
C ASP A 361 -21.07 -0.76 13.88
N SER A 362 -20.30 -1.85 13.96
CA SER A 362 -20.51 -3.03 13.11
C SER A 362 -21.89 -3.66 13.24
N THR A 363 -22.59 -3.43 14.34
CA THR A 363 -23.90 -4.04 14.65
C THR A 363 -25.04 -3.25 14.01
N THR A 364 -24.97 -1.92 14.05
CA THR A 364 -26.07 -1.04 13.61
C THR A 364 -25.80 -0.36 12.26
N GLY A 365 -24.53 -0.22 11.88
CA GLY A 365 -24.11 0.56 10.73
C GLY A 365 -24.00 2.06 11.01
N ASP A 366 -24.29 2.52 12.22
CA ASP A 366 -24.23 3.94 12.56
C ASP A 366 -22.77 4.43 12.51
N ILE A 367 -22.57 5.62 11.94
CA ILE A 367 -21.29 6.31 12.01
C ILE A 367 -21.14 6.84 13.44
N VAL A 368 -20.07 6.46 14.13
CA VAL A 368 -19.78 6.88 15.50
C VAL A 368 -19.07 8.24 15.51
N TRP A 369 -18.09 8.40 14.64
CA TRP A 369 -17.32 9.61 14.44
C TRP A 369 -16.62 9.58 13.08
N TRP A 370 -16.12 10.73 12.63
CA TRP A 370 -15.30 10.81 11.42
C TRP A 370 -14.19 11.86 11.53
N PHE A 371 -13.10 11.64 10.80
CA PHE A 371 -11.98 12.56 10.69
C PHE A 371 -11.58 12.73 9.22
N HIS A 372 -11.71 13.93 8.68
CA HIS A 372 -11.43 14.24 7.28
C HIS A 372 -10.00 14.77 7.15
N SER A 373 -9.08 13.92 6.70
CA SER A 373 -7.64 14.25 6.67
C SER A 373 -7.24 15.19 5.56
N ASN A 374 -7.97 15.16 4.44
CA ASN A 374 -7.62 15.94 3.25
C ASN A 374 -8.88 16.58 2.64
N PRO A 375 -9.47 17.59 3.32
CA PRO A 375 -10.65 18.28 2.80
C PRO A 375 -10.36 18.90 1.43
N HIS A 376 -11.25 18.65 0.48
CA HIS A 376 -11.11 19.05 -0.91
C HIS A 376 -9.84 18.47 -1.54
N ASP A 377 -9.67 17.16 -1.47
CA ASP A 377 -8.49 16.47 -1.99
C ASP A 377 -8.28 16.70 -3.50
N LEU A 378 -7.14 17.30 -3.85
CA LEU A 378 -6.68 17.57 -5.21
C LEU A 378 -5.49 16.70 -5.62
N TRP A 379 -5.03 15.79 -4.76
CA TRP A 379 -3.72 15.14 -4.88
C TRP A 379 -3.76 13.61 -4.87
N ASP A 380 -4.92 12.97 -4.76
CA ASP A 380 -5.03 11.51 -4.54
C ASP A 380 -4.42 11.09 -3.18
N TRP A 381 -4.63 11.91 -2.15
CA TRP A 381 -4.06 11.67 -0.83
C TRP A 381 -5.08 11.02 0.11
N ASP A 382 -5.50 9.83 -0.28
CA ASP A 382 -6.41 9.02 0.50
C ASP A 382 -5.85 8.58 1.86
N CYS A 383 -6.76 8.20 2.76
CA CYS A 383 -6.44 7.57 4.05
C CYS A 383 -6.72 6.07 4.04
N SER A 384 -6.83 5.47 2.87
CA SER A 384 -7.32 4.10 2.75
C SER A 384 -6.25 3.03 2.91
N TRP A 385 -5.06 3.41 3.36
CA TRP A 385 -4.02 2.47 3.81
C TRP A 385 -4.26 2.01 5.24
N GLY A 386 -3.48 1.03 5.67
CA GLY A 386 -3.71 0.35 6.93
C GLY A 386 -3.52 1.22 8.18
N GLY A 387 -4.15 0.78 9.27
CA GLY A 387 -4.05 1.40 10.58
C GLY A 387 -3.93 0.39 11.70
N LEU A 388 -3.87 0.91 12.93
CA LEU A 388 -3.80 0.09 14.12
C LEU A 388 -4.49 0.74 15.33
N ILE A 389 -4.95 -0.10 16.25
CA ILE A 389 -5.46 0.34 17.54
C ILE A 389 -4.34 0.20 18.58
N ALA A 390 -4.08 1.27 19.31
CA ALA A 390 -3.06 1.33 20.34
C ALA A 390 -3.57 2.06 21.59
N LYS A 391 -2.66 2.27 22.55
CA LYS A 391 -2.91 3.04 23.75
C LYS A 391 -1.87 4.14 23.89
N ALA A 392 -2.31 5.40 23.78
CA ALA A 392 -1.47 6.58 23.95
C ALA A 392 -1.87 7.30 25.24
N GLN A 393 -0.92 7.47 26.16
CA GLN A 393 -1.13 8.11 27.48
C GLN A 393 -2.30 7.52 28.30
N GLY A 394 -2.61 6.23 28.09
CA GLY A 394 -3.73 5.58 28.75
C GLY A 394 -5.08 5.68 28.00
N THR A 395 -5.16 6.45 26.92
CA THR A 395 -6.31 6.58 26.02
C THR A 395 -6.20 5.55 24.90
N ASN A 396 -7.30 4.85 24.59
CA ASN A 396 -7.35 4.01 23.39
C ASN A 396 -7.40 4.90 22.16
N VAL A 397 -6.49 4.69 21.22
CA VAL A 397 -6.39 5.48 20.00
C VAL A 397 -6.43 4.57 18.78
N LEU A 398 -7.09 5.05 17.72
CA LEU A 398 -6.85 4.59 16.38
C LEU A 398 -5.70 5.42 15.81
N ILE A 399 -4.75 4.76 15.13
CA ILE A 399 -3.71 5.43 14.37
C ILE A 399 -3.84 5.03 12.91
N MET A 400 -3.98 6.02 12.04
CA MET A 400 -4.05 5.86 10.59
C MET A 400 -2.96 6.68 9.91
N GLY A 401 -2.25 6.08 8.97
CA GLY A 401 -1.33 6.77 8.07
C GLY A 401 -2.04 7.08 6.76
N CYS A 402 -1.88 8.30 6.25
CA CYS A 402 -2.51 8.72 5.00
C CYS A 402 -1.47 9.12 3.97
N LYS A 403 -1.82 9.01 2.68
CA LYS A 403 -0.91 9.30 1.56
C LYS A 403 -0.36 10.72 1.58
N ASN A 404 -1.05 11.67 2.22
CA ASN A 404 -0.48 12.99 2.42
C ASN A 404 0.86 12.94 3.17
N GLY A 405 1.24 11.86 3.86
CA GLY A 405 2.54 11.69 4.53
C GLY A 405 2.45 11.81 6.05
N MET A 406 1.26 12.02 6.60
CA MET A 406 1.02 12.19 8.02
C MET A 406 0.43 10.94 8.66
N ALA A 407 0.68 10.77 9.96
CA ALA A 407 0.01 9.80 10.80
C ALA A 407 -0.86 10.52 11.85
N TYR A 408 -2.11 10.09 11.99
CA TYR A 408 -3.11 10.68 12.87
C TYR A 408 -3.44 9.71 13.99
N ALA A 409 -3.15 10.08 15.25
CA ALA A 409 -3.69 9.37 16.40
C ALA A 409 -4.96 10.04 16.88
N LEU A 410 -6.07 9.31 16.76
CA LEU A 410 -7.41 9.76 17.06
C LEU A 410 -7.93 8.96 18.26
N ASN A 411 -8.64 9.61 19.17
CA ASN A 411 -9.35 8.90 20.23
C ASN A 411 -10.31 7.88 19.59
N ALA A 412 -10.13 6.61 19.92
CA ALA A 412 -10.85 5.51 19.27
C ALA A 412 -12.38 5.62 19.42
N ALA A 413 -12.86 6.27 20.49
CA ALA A 413 -14.29 6.42 20.76
C ALA A 413 -14.92 7.70 20.16
N THR A 414 -14.13 8.75 19.89
CA THR A 414 -14.68 10.08 19.54
C THR A 414 -14.06 10.72 18.29
N GLY A 415 -12.99 10.15 17.74
CA GLY A 415 -12.27 10.73 16.61
C GLY A 415 -11.47 12.00 16.94
N GLU A 416 -11.54 12.49 18.17
CA GLU A 416 -10.80 13.68 18.60
C GLU A 416 -9.29 13.43 18.46
N PRO A 417 -8.54 14.29 17.75
CA PRO A 417 -7.12 14.08 17.55
C PRO A 417 -6.35 14.23 18.86
N VAL A 418 -5.55 13.21 19.18
CA VAL A 418 -4.65 13.19 20.35
C VAL A 418 -3.29 13.77 19.97
N TRP A 419 -2.76 13.36 18.83
CA TRP A 419 -1.59 13.97 18.19
C TRP A 419 -1.64 13.71 16.68
N VAL A 420 -0.96 14.58 15.93
CA VAL A 420 -0.71 14.44 14.49
C VAL A 420 0.79 14.47 14.29
N TRP A 421 1.29 13.50 13.54
CA TRP A 421 2.72 13.41 13.23
C TRP A 421 2.95 13.66 11.74
N GLU A 422 3.92 14.53 11.47
CA GLU A 422 4.41 14.88 10.15
C GLU A 422 5.90 14.52 10.06
N ALA A 423 6.29 13.85 8.98
CA ALA A 423 7.69 13.54 8.75
C ALA A 423 8.50 14.82 8.41
N PRO A 424 9.56 15.16 9.17
CA PRO A 424 10.38 16.34 8.89
C PRO A 424 11.04 16.35 7.50
N THR A 425 11.18 15.18 6.87
CA THR A 425 11.81 15.02 5.57
C THR A 425 10.83 15.06 4.39
N THR A 426 9.51 15.11 4.62
CA THR A 426 8.56 15.14 3.51
C THR A 426 8.64 16.47 2.78
N TRP A 427 8.91 16.39 1.48
CA TRP A 427 9.13 17.57 0.64
C TRP A 427 7.81 18.20 0.20
N ARG A 428 7.13 18.91 1.10
CA ARG A 428 5.86 19.61 0.80
C ARG A 428 6.03 20.95 0.09
N THR A 429 7.19 21.58 0.22
CA THR A 429 7.44 22.94 -0.29
C THR A 429 7.84 22.95 -1.77
N ALA A 430 7.33 22.02 -2.57
CA ALA A 430 7.59 22.01 -4.01
C ALA A 430 6.97 23.28 -4.65
N PRO A 431 7.73 24.04 -5.45
CA PRO A 431 7.21 25.26 -6.07
C PRO A 431 5.95 25.02 -6.88
N GLY A 432 4.93 25.87 -6.70
CA GLY A 432 3.65 25.80 -7.39
C GLY A 432 2.66 24.79 -6.81
N THR A 433 2.86 24.25 -5.61
CA THR A 433 1.87 23.35 -4.97
C THR A 433 1.09 24.04 -3.87
N ASN A 434 -0.23 23.89 -3.90
CA ASN A 434 -1.14 24.58 -2.99
C ASN A 434 -1.43 23.80 -1.69
N TYR A 435 -0.51 23.03 -1.09
CA TYR A 435 -0.79 22.32 0.17
C TYR A 435 0.04 22.81 1.36
N GLY A 436 -0.59 23.60 2.23
CA GLY A 436 0.04 24.16 3.42
C GLY A 436 0.86 25.42 3.14
N VAL A 437 1.26 26.14 4.19
CA VAL A 437 1.94 27.43 4.04
C VAL A 437 3.45 27.32 3.86
N ASP A 438 4.02 28.36 3.25
CA ASP A 438 5.45 28.59 3.22
C ASP A 438 5.99 29.00 4.61
N VAL A 439 6.21 28.04 5.50
CA VAL A 439 6.75 28.29 6.85
C VAL A 439 8.17 28.89 6.81
N ASN A 440 8.86 28.86 5.66
CA ASN A 440 10.26 29.22 5.50
C ASN A 440 10.51 30.44 4.58
N GLY A 441 9.49 31.02 3.95
CA GLY A 441 9.63 32.15 3.04
C GLY A 441 10.32 31.83 1.70
N ASN A 442 10.25 30.57 1.25
CA ASN A 442 10.79 30.11 -0.02
C ASN A 442 10.02 30.66 -1.24
N ALA A 443 10.76 31.26 -2.18
CA ALA A 443 10.21 31.74 -3.44
C ALA A 443 9.57 30.58 -4.24
N GLY A 444 8.27 30.71 -4.57
CA GLY A 444 7.53 29.76 -5.41
C GLY A 444 6.47 28.93 -4.68
N VAL A 445 6.31 29.08 -3.37
CA VAL A 445 5.14 28.54 -2.63
C VAL A 445 4.08 29.64 -2.56
N ASP A 446 2.84 29.33 -2.95
CA ASP A 446 1.74 30.30 -2.94
C ASP A 446 1.34 30.64 -1.50
N GLY A 447 1.21 31.94 -1.20
CA GLY A 447 0.74 32.43 0.10
C GLY A 447 -0.74 32.11 0.37
N GLU A 448 -1.50 31.76 -0.67
CA GLU A 448 -2.91 31.33 -0.59
C GLU A 448 -3.06 29.79 -0.64
N ALA A 449 -2.09 29.03 -0.12
CA ALA A 449 -2.14 27.58 -0.16
C ALA A 449 -3.41 26.99 0.50
N CYS A 450 -4.03 26.01 -0.17
CA CYS A 450 -5.08 25.16 0.42
C CYS A 450 -4.49 24.43 1.66
N CYS A 451 -5.24 23.87 2.61
CA CYS A 451 -6.66 23.63 2.68
C CYS A 451 -7.20 24.06 4.05
N ARG A 452 -7.16 25.38 4.31
CA ARG A 452 -8.04 25.97 5.33
C ARG A 452 -9.49 25.68 5.02
N MET A 453 -10.31 25.46 6.04
CA MET A 453 -11.76 25.30 5.92
C MET A 453 -12.43 26.65 5.62
N THR A 454 -12.10 27.21 4.46
CA THR A 454 -12.70 28.43 3.89
C THR A 454 -13.35 28.08 2.56
N LYS A 455 -14.36 28.86 2.19
CA LYS A 455 -15.09 28.67 0.93
C LYS A 455 -14.20 28.78 -0.31
N GLU A 456 -13.18 29.62 -0.25
CA GLU A 456 -12.21 29.80 -1.32
C GLU A 456 -11.37 28.53 -1.55
N HIS A 457 -10.84 27.94 -0.49
CA HIS A 457 -10.03 26.73 -0.58
C HIS A 457 -10.84 25.49 -0.98
N MET A 458 -12.06 25.34 -0.43
CA MET A 458 -12.96 24.24 -0.78
C MET A 458 -13.60 24.40 -2.18
N GLY A 459 -13.25 25.47 -2.91
CA GLY A 459 -13.71 25.75 -4.26
C GLY A 459 -12.60 25.95 -5.28
N LYS A 460 -11.33 25.63 -4.93
CA LYS A 460 -10.21 25.67 -5.87
C LYS A 460 -10.41 24.65 -6.98
N ASP A 461 -10.02 25.00 -8.20
CA ASP A 461 -10.28 24.12 -9.36
C ASP A 461 -9.17 23.09 -9.60
N TRP A 462 -7.95 23.34 -9.12
CA TRP A 462 -6.85 22.37 -9.14
C TRP A 462 -5.68 22.80 -8.24
N PHE A 463 -4.74 21.87 -8.04
CA PHE A 463 -3.68 21.98 -7.02
C PHE A 463 -2.68 23.12 -7.20
N ASN A 464 -2.61 23.76 -8.38
CA ASN A 464 -1.77 24.92 -8.67
C ASN A 464 -2.56 26.07 -9.34
N PHE A 465 -3.89 26.11 -9.13
CA PHE A 465 -4.77 27.13 -9.70
C PHE A 465 -4.31 28.56 -9.37
N PRO A 466 -4.35 29.52 -10.33
CA PRO A 466 -4.89 29.41 -11.69
C PRO A 466 -3.86 28.99 -12.76
N ASP A 467 -2.65 28.59 -12.38
CA ASP A 467 -1.63 28.21 -13.34
C ASP A 467 -1.96 26.86 -14.00
N THR A 468 -1.82 26.79 -15.32
CA THR A 468 -2.08 25.57 -16.10
C THR A 468 -0.81 24.88 -16.57
N GLU A 469 0.35 25.45 -16.27
CA GLU A 469 1.64 24.86 -16.60
C GLU A 469 1.93 23.66 -15.69
N PRO A 470 2.70 22.65 -16.16
CA PRO A 470 3.11 21.53 -15.32
C PRO A 470 3.83 22.03 -14.05
N ALA A 471 3.45 21.49 -12.90
CA ALA A 471 4.09 21.79 -11.61
C ALA A 471 4.60 20.52 -10.93
N ILE A 472 5.59 20.65 -10.06
CA ILE A 472 6.13 19.52 -9.31
C ILE A 472 5.17 19.22 -8.16
N MET A 473 4.58 18.04 -8.15
CA MET A 473 3.78 17.56 -7.03
C MET A 473 4.66 16.72 -6.10
N SER A 474 4.71 17.09 -4.82
CA SER A 474 5.39 16.32 -3.79
C SER A 474 4.72 16.57 -2.43
N PRO A 475 4.22 15.53 -1.72
CA PRO A 475 4.07 14.15 -2.18
C PRO A 475 3.28 14.03 -3.49
N TRP A 476 3.62 13.08 -4.36
CA TRP A 476 2.85 12.90 -5.60
C TRP A 476 1.57 12.09 -5.35
N LEU A 477 0.88 11.62 -6.39
CA LEU A 477 -0.38 10.86 -6.26
C LEU A 477 -0.26 9.58 -5.41
N ALA A 478 0.89 8.92 -5.48
CA ALA A 478 1.18 7.79 -4.59
C ALA A 478 1.36 8.21 -3.12
N GLY A 479 1.42 9.50 -2.84
CA GLY A 479 1.66 10.03 -1.52
C GLY A 479 3.12 9.93 -1.07
N ALA A 480 3.31 10.14 0.22
CA ALA A 480 4.58 10.00 0.95
C ALA A 480 4.51 8.96 2.07
N LEU A 481 3.31 8.46 2.39
CA LEU A 481 3.09 7.37 3.34
C LEU A 481 2.05 6.43 2.74
N GLU A 482 2.55 5.41 2.05
CA GLU A 482 1.74 4.45 1.29
C GLU A 482 2.18 3.01 1.61
N SER A 483 2.25 2.71 2.90
CA SER A 483 2.73 1.44 3.43
C SER A 483 2.15 1.16 4.81
N ASP A 484 2.00 -0.12 5.15
CA ASP A 484 1.57 -0.53 6.49
C ASP A 484 2.62 -0.17 7.55
N MET A 485 2.14 0.37 8.67
CA MET A 485 2.97 0.74 9.83
C MET A 485 3.13 -0.43 10.79
N ALA A 486 4.21 -0.41 11.58
CA ALA A 486 4.43 -1.37 12.67
C ALA A 486 4.35 -0.69 14.04
N TYR A 487 3.96 -1.41 15.08
CA TYR A 487 3.87 -0.89 16.45
C TYR A 487 4.28 -1.93 17.48
N ASN A 488 5.31 -1.63 18.28
CA ASN A 488 5.86 -2.59 19.27
C ASN A 488 5.38 -2.37 20.72
N GLY A 489 4.38 -1.53 20.95
CA GLY A 489 3.95 -1.16 22.31
C GLY A 489 4.54 0.15 22.84
N LYS A 490 5.56 0.70 22.18
CA LYS A 490 6.28 1.92 22.59
C LYS A 490 6.41 2.90 21.42
N TYR A 491 6.89 2.40 20.28
CA TYR A 491 7.07 3.18 19.07
C TYR A 491 6.12 2.72 17.99
N LEU A 492 5.53 3.69 17.31
CA LEU A 492 4.97 3.53 15.97
C LEU A 492 6.13 3.69 14.97
N PHE A 493 6.28 2.74 14.05
CA PHE A 493 7.24 2.81 12.97
C PHE A 493 6.54 3.19 11.68
N VAL A 494 7.01 4.27 11.06
CA VAL A 494 6.41 4.86 9.86
C VAL A 494 7.49 5.03 8.81
N ALA A 495 7.23 4.56 7.59
CA ALA A 495 8.13 4.74 6.45
C ALA A 495 7.60 5.83 5.54
N ASN A 496 8.28 6.98 5.52
CA ASN A 496 7.95 8.08 4.63
C ASN A 496 8.91 8.15 3.47
N TYR A 497 8.44 8.49 2.28
CA TYR A 497 9.30 8.67 1.12
C TYR A 497 9.00 9.94 0.33
N ASN A 498 10.01 10.42 -0.38
CA ASN A 498 9.90 11.50 -1.34
C ASN A 498 10.06 10.93 -2.75
N ASP A 499 9.05 11.13 -3.59
CA ASP A 499 9.08 10.80 -5.01
C ASP A 499 8.39 11.92 -5.80
N PRO A 500 8.99 13.12 -5.87
CA PRO A 500 8.42 14.27 -6.58
C PRO A 500 8.20 13.97 -8.08
N ARG A 501 7.05 14.37 -8.62
CA ARG A 501 6.69 14.15 -10.03
C ARG A 501 6.19 15.42 -10.71
N TRP A 502 6.55 15.62 -11.97
CA TRP A 502 5.90 16.63 -12.81
C TRP A 502 4.46 16.20 -13.05
N THR A 503 3.53 17.08 -12.69
CA THR A 503 2.11 16.83 -12.80
C THR A 503 1.46 17.93 -13.63
N THR A 504 0.67 17.52 -14.62
CA THR A 504 -0.12 18.41 -15.47
C THR A 504 -1.60 18.13 -15.25
N THR A 505 -2.36 19.19 -14.96
CA THR A 505 -3.81 19.14 -14.89
C THR A 505 -4.41 19.01 -16.28
N GLU A 506 -5.24 17.98 -16.50
CA GLU A 506 -5.98 17.79 -17.75
C GLU A 506 -7.46 18.17 -17.59
N ASN A 507 -8.22 18.13 -18.68
CA ASN A 507 -9.65 18.43 -18.65
C ASN A 507 -10.46 17.28 -18.02
N VAL A 508 -11.41 17.62 -17.14
CA VAL A 508 -12.40 16.68 -16.61
C VAL A 508 -13.38 16.26 -17.72
N ARG A 509 -13.64 14.96 -17.82
CA ARG A 509 -14.72 14.39 -18.63
C ARG A 509 -15.86 13.98 -17.71
N GLU A 510 -17.05 13.86 -18.27
CA GLU A 510 -18.26 13.51 -17.52
C GLU A 510 -18.15 12.14 -16.82
N PHE A 511 -17.42 11.19 -17.43
CA PHE A 511 -17.06 9.90 -16.85
C PHE A 511 -15.71 9.40 -17.35
N GLY A 512 -14.92 8.78 -16.47
CA GLY A 512 -13.87 7.84 -16.84
C GLY A 512 -12.49 8.45 -17.08
N ASN A 513 -12.15 9.58 -16.45
CA ASN A 513 -10.77 10.05 -16.42
C ASN A 513 -10.39 10.65 -15.06
N GLN A 514 -9.11 10.52 -14.71
CA GLN A 514 -8.57 11.21 -13.54
C GLN A 514 -8.28 12.69 -13.82
N ALA A 515 -8.10 13.06 -15.08
CA ALA A 515 -7.76 14.44 -15.49
C ALA A 515 -6.38 14.90 -15.00
N THR A 516 -5.40 13.99 -15.07
CA THR A 516 -3.99 14.24 -14.72
C THR A 516 -3.05 13.48 -15.63
N ASN A 517 -1.88 14.07 -15.86
CA ASN A 517 -0.72 13.41 -16.46
C ASN A 517 0.48 13.59 -15.53
N VAL A 518 1.18 12.48 -15.24
CA VAL A 518 2.29 12.45 -14.29
C VAL A 518 3.52 11.84 -14.95
N VAL A 519 4.65 12.53 -14.85
CA VAL A 519 5.95 12.05 -15.34
C VAL A 519 7.03 12.23 -14.28
N SER A 520 8.08 11.41 -14.36
CA SER A 520 9.23 11.52 -13.45
C SER A 520 9.82 12.94 -13.50
N ALA A 521 10.12 13.50 -12.32
CA ALA A 521 10.76 14.80 -12.23
C ALA A 521 12.29 14.76 -12.28
N GLY A 522 12.89 13.56 -12.30
CA GLY A 522 14.35 13.38 -12.30
C GLY A 522 15.03 13.82 -11.00
N HIS A 523 14.26 14.09 -9.95
CA HIS A 523 14.75 14.38 -8.61
C HIS A 523 15.08 13.08 -7.85
N PRO A 524 15.94 13.15 -6.82
CA PRO A 524 16.22 11.98 -5.97
C PRO A 524 14.95 11.43 -5.33
N VAL A 525 14.82 10.11 -5.36
CA VAL A 525 13.82 9.38 -4.57
C VAL A 525 14.51 8.92 -3.30
N ASN A 526 13.86 9.04 -2.14
CA ASN A 526 14.43 8.56 -0.88
C ASN A 526 13.34 8.14 0.11
N THR A 527 13.74 7.33 1.08
CA THR A 527 12.90 6.90 2.19
C THR A 527 13.55 7.29 3.51
N THR A 528 12.74 7.72 4.48
CA THR A 528 13.15 7.81 5.88
C THR A 528 12.13 7.06 6.73
N ILE A 529 12.62 6.09 7.49
CA ILE A 529 11.82 5.39 8.50
C ILE A 529 11.96 6.15 9.81
N TYR A 530 10.85 6.39 10.49
CA TYR A 530 10.81 7.04 11.79
C TYR A 530 10.23 6.10 12.84
N ALA A 531 10.79 6.14 14.04
CA ALA A 531 10.11 5.69 15.24
C ALA A 531 9.47 6.90 15.93
N VAL A 532 8.16 6.86 16.11
CA VAL A 532 7.37 7.90 16.78
C VAL A 532 6.94 7.36 18.13
N ASP A 533 7.26 8.07 19.22
CA ASP A 533 6.80 7.70 20.56
C ASP A 533 5.29 7.84 20.65
N ILE A 534 4.62 6.73 20.99
CA ILE A 534 3.17 6.63 20.98
C ILE A 534 2.49 7.61 21.94
N ASN A 535 3.17 7.97 23.03
CA ASN A 535 2.61 8.85 24.04
C ASN A 535 2.80 10.31 23.66
N THR A 536 3.93 10.68 23.04
CA THR A 536 4.23 12.10 22.76
C THR A 536 3.91 12.53 21.33
N GLY A 537 3.78 11.60 20.38
CA GLY A 537 3.67 11.91 18.96
C GLY A 537 4.95 12.50 18.35
N GLN A 538 6.10 12.35 19.03
CA GLN A 538 7.39 12.89 18.57
C GLN A 538 8.31 11.78 18.06
N ALA A 539 9.12 12.09 17.05
CA ALA A 539 10.14 11.18 16.55
C ALA A 539 11.21 10.92 17.63
N ALA A 540 11.44 9.66 17.95
CA ALA A 540 12.49 9.19 18.84
C ALA A 540 13.81 8.98 18.08
N TRP A 541 13.73 8.39 16.88
CA TRP A 541 14.85 8.20 15.98
C TRP A 541 14.37 8.11 14.53
N SER A 542 15.29 8.21 13.58
CA SER A 542 15.04 8.03 12.15
C SER A 542 16.17 7.25 11.49
N ALA A 543 15.85 6.44 10.48
CA ALA A 543 16.79 5.74 9.61
C ALA A 543 16.55 6.13 8.14
N PHE A 544 17.58 6.65 7.49
CA PHE A 544 17.49 7.09 6.09
C PHE A 544 17.91 5.98 5.14
N ILE A 545 17.17 5.81 4.05
CA ILE A 545 17.49 4.88 2.97
C ILE A 545 17.45 5.62 1.62
N PRO A 546 18.58 5.72 0.91
CA PRO A 546 18.67 6.50 -0.33
C PRO A 546 18.02 5.78 -1.53
N ASP A 547 17.75 6.56 -2.58
CA ASP A 547 17.53 6.12 -3.96
C ASP A 547 16.27 5.29 -4.26
N PHE A 548 15.34 5.11 -3.31
CA PHE A 548 14.04 4.47 -3.59
C PHE A 548 12.89 4.97 -2.68
N GLY A 549 11.65 4.75 -3.15
CA GLY A 549 10.41 5.00 -2.41
C GLY A 549 9.88 3.73 -1.76
N PHE A 550 9.45 3.82 -0.50
CA PHE A 550 9.06 2.66 0.30
C PHE A 550 7.55 2.47 0.35
N ARG A 551 7.10 1.33 -0.18
CA ARG A 551 5.70 0.86 -0.09
C ARG A 551 5.55 -0.52 0.56
N GLY A 552 6.68 -1.14 0.90
CA GLY A 552 6.74 -2.54 1.33
C GLY A 552 6.05 -2.83 2.66
N GLY A 553 5.70 -1.84 3.47
CA GLY A 553 5.18 -2.06 4.82
C GLY A 553 6.27 -2.51 5.79
N LEU A 554 6.05 -2.24 7.08
CA LEU A 554 6.99 -2.53 8.15
C LEU A 554 6.46 -3.65 9.05
N MET A 555 7.36 -4.50 9.53
CA MET A 555 7.08 -5.51 10.56
C MET A 555 8.07 -5.34 11.71
N THR A 556 7.63 -5.58 12.95
CA THR A 556 8.54 -5.62 14.10
C THR A 556 8.34 -6.86 14.98
N THR A 557 9.44 -7.43 15.46
CA THR A 557 9.46 -8.58 16.37
C THR A 557 10.86 -8.76 16.96
N GLY A 558 11.02 -9.40 18.12
CA GLY A 558 12.36 -9.68 18.67
C GLY A 558 13.23 -8.45 18.96
N ASN A 559 12.62 -7.27 19.15
CA ASN A 559 13.30 -5.96 19.16
C ASN A 559 14.02 -5.59 17.86
N VAL A 560 13.57 -6.12 16.74
CA VAL A 560 14.04 -5.81 15.39
C VAL A 560 12.88 -5.20 14.59
N LEU A 561 13.19 -4.16 13.82
CA LEU A 561 12.33 -3.62 12.79
C LEU A 561 12.82 -4.12 11.43
N TYR A 562 11.90 -4.69 10.65
CA TYR A 562 12.14 -5.20 9.32
C TYR A 562 11.49 -4.28 8.29
N GLY A 563 12.25 -3.90 7.27
CA GLY A 563 11.75 -3.19 6.10
C GLY A 563 12.32 -3.81 4.83
N TYR A 564 11.46 -4.37 3.98
CA TYR A 564 11.88 -4.91 2.69
C TYR A 564 11.66 -3.87 1.59
N ALA A 565 12.75 -3.47 0.96
CA ALA A 565 12.82 -2.25 0.19
C ALA A 565 12.89 -2.48 -1.33
N GLY A 566 12.59 -1.41 -2.07
CA GLY A 566 12.63 -1.39 -3.54
C GLY A 566 14.02 -1.46 -4.15
N ASP A 567 15.09 -1.47 -3.35
CA ASP A 567 16.45 -1.77 -3.79
C ASP A 567 16.79 -3.27 -3.70
N GLY A 568 15.84 -4.09 -3.24
CA GLY A 568 15.98 -5.53 -3.06
C GLY A 568 16.64 -5.93 -1.74
N ASN A 569 16.87 -4.99 -0.82
CA ASN A 569 17.41 -5.28 0.51
C ASN A 569 16.31 -5.48 1.54
N LEU A 570 16.43 -6.55 2.34
CA LEU A 570 15.77 -6.66 3.64
C LEU A 570 16.62 -5.95 4.68
N TYR A 571 16.13 -4.82 5.16
CA TYR A 571 16.77 -4.05 6.22
C TYR A 571 16.30 -4.54 7.59
N MET A 572 17.25 -4.68 8.53
CA MET A 572 17.01 -5.11 9.90
C MET A 572 17.61 -4.10 10.86
N PHE A 573 16.76 -3.30 11.49
CA PHE A 573 17.17 -2.26 12.45
C PHE A 573 16.86 -2.69 13.87
N ASN A 574 17.66 -2.25 14.83
CA ASN A 574 17.29 -2.29 16.24
C ASN A 574 16.05 -1.40 16.47
N ALA A 575 14.96 -1.99 16.96
CA ALA A 575 13.69 -1.28 17.07
C ALA A 575 13.69 -0.18 18.15
N ASP A 576 14.61 -0.23 19.11
CA ASP A 576 14.72 0.79 20.15
C ASP A 576 15.58 2.00 19.74
N THR A 577 16.62 1.76 18.93
CA THR A 577 17.65 2.78 18.61
C THR A 577 17.66 3.23 17.15
N GLY A 578 17.09 2.46 16.23
CA GLY A 578 17.17 2.70 14.79
C GLY A 578 18.53 2.32 14.16
N GLU A 579 19.45 1.75 14.95
CA GLU A 579 20.75 1.28 14.46
C GLU A 579 20.56 0.11 13.50
N LEU A 580 21.20 0.17 12.33
CA LEU A 580 21.19 -0.92 11.37
C LEU A 580 21.97 -2.10 11.94
N ILE A 581 21.31 -3.25 12.12
CA ILE A 581 21.94 -4.49 12.58
C ILE A 581 22.52 -5.25 11.38
N ASP A 582 21.72 -5.42 10.33
CA ASP A 582 22.11 -6.18 9.14
C ASP A 582 21.25 -5.79 7.92
N THR A 583 21.75 -6.10 6.73
CA THR A 583 21.03 -6.05 5.45
C THR A 583 21.24 -7.33 4.66
N GLN A 584 20.17 -7.87 4.08
CA GLN A 584 20.27 -9.01 3.15
C GLN A 584 19.75 -8.64 1.77
N LEU A 585 20.63 -8.74 0.76
CA LEU A 585 20.33 -8.41 -0.62
C LEU A 585 19.74 -9.61 -1.38
N PHE A 586 18.52 -9.46 -1.88
CA PHE A 586 17.86 -10.44 -2.75
C PHE A 586 17.88 -10.02 -4.23
N GLY A 587 18.32 -8.79 -4.53
CA GLY A 587 18.57 -8.30 -5.89
C GLY A 587 17.33 -8.08 -6.75
N VAL A 588 16.12 -8.21 -6.19
CA VAL A 588 14.86 -8.00 -6.90
C VAL A 588 13.96 -7.05 -6.09
N PRO A 589 13.53 -5.92 -6.66
CA PRO A 589 12.73 -4.92 -5.97
C PRO A 589 11.31 -5.43 -5.68
N ILE A 590 10.87 -5.37 -4.42
CA ILE A 590 9.51 -5.81 -4.02
C ILE A 590 8.92 -4.85 -3.00
N SER A 591 7.61 -4.64 -3.14
CA SER A 591 6.81 -3.76 -2.30
C SER A 591 5.76 -4.57 -1.52
N VAL A 592 6.21 -5.58 -0.77
CA VAL A 592 5.35 -6.43 0.06
C VAL A 592 6.00 -6.67 1.41
N MET A 593 5.19 -6.62 2.47
CA MET A 593 5.66 -6.68 3.84
C MET A 593 6.16 -8.07 4.16
N PRO A 594 7.36 -8.22 4.77
CA PRO A 594 7.77 -9.50 5.30
C PRO A 594 6.86 -9.89 6.47
N THR A 595 6.63 -11.18 6.65
CA THR A 595 5.88 -11.72 7.79
C THR A 595 6.70 -12.76 8.53
N ILE A 596 6.26 -13.17 9.72
CA ILE A 596 6.95 -14.18 10.54
C ILE A 596 5.96 -15.21 11.06
N GLY A 597 6.36 -16.48 11.02
CA GLY A 597 5.58 -17.55 11.64
C GLY A 597 6.38 -18.82 11.86
N ALA A 598 5.82 -19.76 12.60
CA ALA A 598 6.45 -21.04 12.91
C ALA A 598 5.87 -22.16 12.05
N GLY A 599 6.74 -23.10 11.65
CA GLY A 599 6.33 -24.37 11.07
C GLY A 599 5.86 -25.37 12.13
N GLU A 600 5.42 -26.56 11.69
CA GLU A 600 5.12 -27.68 12.61
C GLU A 600 6.36 -28.12 13.42
N ASP A 601 7.56 -27.81 12.94
CA ASP A 601 8.82 -28.02 13.65
C ASP A 601 9.04 -27.04 14.82
N GLY A 602 8.14 -26.07 14.99
CA GLY A 602 8.15 -25.09 16.07
C GLY A 602 9.15 -23.95 15.88
N LYS A 603 9.85 -23.87 14.74
CA LYS A 603 10.88 -22.84 14.47
C LYS A 603 10.30 -21.67 13.70
N HIS A 604 10.54 -20.46 14.17
CA HIS A 604 10.13 -19.25 13.47
C HIS A 604 10.98 -18.98 12.22
N ARG A 605 10.33 -18.47 11.19
CA ARG A 605 10.94 -18.05 9.94
C ARG A 605 10.36 -16.73 9.48
N ILE A 606 11.19 -15.88 8.89
CA ILE A 606 10.75 -14.69 8.15
C ILE A 606 10.37 -15.13 6.74
N PHE A 607 9.20 -14.71 6.28
CA PHE A 607 8.67 -14.99 4.95
C PHE A 607 8.66 -13.70 4.13
N LEU A 608 9.18 -13.75 2.91
CA LEU A 608 9.11 -12.64 1.97
C LEU A 608 9.00 -13.15 0.54
N HIS A 609 8.40 -12.34 -0.32
CA HIS A 609 8.41 -12.59 -1.76
C HIS A 609 9.81 -12.26 -2.34
N ILE A 610 10.22 -12.97 -3.39
CA ILE A 610 11.38 -12.66 -4.24
C ILE A 610 10.91 -12.72 -5.70
N GLY A 611 10.94 -11.61 -6.44
CA GLY A 611 10.24 -11.46 -7.74
C GLY A 611 8.72 -11.54 -7.64
N GLY A 612 8.04 -11.24 -8.76
CA GLY A 612 6.58 -11.29 -8.86
C GLY A 612 5.81 -10.42 -7.86
N GLY A 613 6.47 -9.48 -7.18
CA GLY A 613 5.83 -8.53 -6.28
C GLY A 613 5.06 -7.50 -7.11
N GLY A 614 3.73 -7.47 -6.96
CA GLY A 614 2.83 -6.64 -7.78
C GLY A 614 2.87 -5.14 -7.47
N GLY A 615 4.04 -4.51 -7.57
CA GLY A 615 4.21 -3.07 -7.33
C GLY A 615 3.94 -2.24 -8.57
N PHE A 616 2.82 -1.50 -8.59
CA PHE A 616 2.44 -0.54 -9.65
C PHE A 616 3.50 0.55 -9.95
N LEU A 617 4.36 0.89 -8.98
CA LEU A 617 5.20 2.11 -9.05
C LEU A 617 6.70 1.91 -9.27
N TYR A 618 7.26 0.75 -8.90
CA TYR A 618 8.70 0.53 -8.91
C TYR A 618 9.14 -0.79 -9.55
N ALA A 619 8.20 -1.70 -9.88
CA ALA A 619 8.48 -2.95 -10.58
C ALA A 619 7.25 -3.44 -11.34
N SER A 620 7.05 -2.96 -12.58
CA SER A 620 5.99 -3.46 -13.45
C SER A 620 6.48 -4.67 -14.26
N GLY A 621 6.08 -5.87 -13.86
CA GLY A 621 6.29 -7.07 -14.68
C GLY A 621 5.36 -8.20 -14.28
N SER A 622 4.79 -8.91 -15.25
CA SER A 622 4.10 -10.20 -15.07
C SER A 622 5.11 -11.33 -14.81
N THR A 623 6.09 -11.06 -13.96
CA THR A 623 7.23 -11.95 -13.73
C THR A 623 6.87 -13.00 -12.71
N GLU A 624 7.45 -14.20 -12.89
CA GLU A 624 7.39 -15.26 -11.90
C GLU A 624 8.00 -14.75 -10.58
N GLY A 625 7.43 -15.21 -9.47
CA GLY A 625 7.92 -14.87 -8.14
C GLY A 625 8.20 -16.13 -7.36
N SER A 626 8.80 -15.97 -6.20
CA SER A 626 9.02 -17.04 -5.24
C SER A 626 8.71 -16.56 -3.84
N LEU A 627 8.26 -17.46 -2.99
CA LEU A 627 8.24 -17.25 -1.55
C LEU A 627 9.55 -17.78 -0.98
N ALA A 628 10.29 -16.94 -0.25
CA ALA A 628 11.45 -17.35 0.52
C ALA A 628 11.12 -17.40 2.00
N ALA A 629 11.71 -18.39 2.69
CA ALA A 629 11.69 -18.47 4.14
C ALA A 629 13.11 -18.41 4.70
N LEU A 630 13.34 -17.47 5.61
CA LEU A 630 14.62 -17.27 6.30
C LEU A 630 14.49 -17.72 7.75
N GLY A 631 15.44 -18.52 8.24
CA GLY A 631 15.44 -19.02 9.61
C GLY A 631 16.83 -19.00 10.22
N LEU A 632 16.88 -19.20 11.53
CA LEU A 632 18.15 -19.34 12.25
C LEU A 632 18.75 -20.72 12.00
N PRO A 633 20.10 -20.83 11.95
CA PRO A 633 20.77 -22.11 11.84
C PRO A 633 20.60 -22.93 13.13
N ASP A 634 20.61 -24.26 13.00
CA ASP A 634 20.57 -25.16 14.16
C ASP A 634 21.79 -25.03 15.07
N VAL A 635 22.91 -24.60 14.50
CA VAL A 635 24.18 -24.36 15.19
C VAL A 635 24.66 -22.99 14.76
N PHE A 636 24.75 -22.07 15.72
CA PHE A 636 25.34 -20.76 15.46
C PHE A 636 26.83 -20.90 15.13
N PRO A 637 27.36 -20.07 14.23
CA PRO A 637 28.81 -19.94 14.08
C PRO A 637 29.44 -19.65 15.44
N ASP A 638 30.61 -20.22 15.72
CA ASP A 638 31.40 -19.79 16.87
C ASP A 638 31.58 -18.26 16.81
N ALA A 639 31.64 -17.59 17.97
CA ALA A 639 31.98 -16.17 18.06
C ALA A 639 33.44 -15.95 17.60
N GLY A 640 33.65 -16.01 16.30
CA GLY A 640 34.89 -15.73 15.59
C GLY A 640 34.52 -14.83 14.42
N GLU A 641 35.22 -13.69 14.33
CA GLU A 641 35.16 -12.67 13.27
C GLU A 641 34.08 -12.89 12.21
N ILE A 642 32.86 -12.43 12.48
CA ILE A 642 31.91 -12.18 11.39
C ILE A 642 32.37 -10.88 10.75
N VAL A 643 33.27 -10.98 9.78
CA VAL A 643 33.56 -9.84 8.91
C VAL A 643 32.41 -9.74 7.92
N GLN A 644 31.37 -8.97 8.25
CA GLN A 644 30.49 -8.47 7.19
C GLN A 644 31.32 -7.54 6.32
N GLN A 645 31.71 -8.01 5.15
CA GLN A 645 32.35 -7.20 4.13
C GLN A 645 31.26 -6.65 3.22
N ARG A 646 31.04 -5.34 3.29
CA ARG A 646 30.26 -4.63 2.29
C ARG A 646 31.23 -4.05 1.26
N GLU A 647 31.18 -4.53 0.01
CA GLU A 647 31.82 -3.82 -1.10
C GLU A 647 30.97 -2.59 -1.43
N VAL A 648 31.49 -1.39 -1.15
CA VAL A 648 30.88 -0.14 -1.60
C VAL A 648 31.61 0.28 -2.87
N ILE A 649 30.91 0.22 -4.01
CA ILE A 649 31.43 0.72 -5.29
C ILE A 649 30.97 2.17 -5.43
N ARG A 650 31.90 3.13 -5.31
CA ARG A 650 31.63 4.54 -5.62
C ARG A 650 32.22 4.89 -6.98
N ASN A 651 31.36 5.38 -7.88
CA ASN A 651 31.81 6.00 -9.12
C ASN A 651 32.02 7.49 -8.84
N VAL A 652 33.27 7.94 -8.90
CA VAL A 652 33.61 9.37 -8.75
C VAL A 652 33.79 9.96 -10.15
N GLU A 653 32.89 10.85 -10.57
CA GLU A 653 33.10 11.68 -11.75
C GLU A 653 33.99 12.87 -11.38
N VAL A 654 35.14 13.02 -12.06
CA VAL A 654 36.04 14.16 -11.89
C VAL A 654 35.83 15.12 -13.07
N GLU A 655 35.47 16.38 -12.79
CA GLU A 655 35.30 17.39 -13.84
C GLU A 655 36.65 17.79 -14.46
N GLY A 656 36.83 17.40 -15.73
CA GLY A 656 37.94 17.77 -16.60
C GLY A 656 37.56 17.57 -18.08
N PRO A 657 38.41 17.98 -19.05
CA PRO A 657 38.09 17.91 -20.48
C PRO A 657 38.00 16.49 -21.05
N VAL A 658 38.25 15.46 -20.22
CA VAL A 658 38.10 14.03 -20.53
C VAL A 658 37.35 13.39 -19.36
N ARG A 659 36.28 12.64 -19.65
CA ARG A 659 35.54 11.86 -18.65
C ARG A 659 36.38 10.66 -18.23
N GLU A 660 36.97 10.72 -17.05
CA GLU A 660 37.62 9.57 -16.39
C GLU A 660 36.70 9.07 -15.26
N ILE A 661 36.44 7.76 -15.24
CA ILE A 661 35.66 7.10 -14.18
C ILE A 661 36.67 6.43 -13.25
N PHE A 662 36.73 6.88 -12.00
CA PHE A 662 37.47 6.19 -10.94
C PHE A 662 36.51 5.26 -10.19
N VAL A 663 36.89 3.99 -10.07
CA VAL A 663 36.20 3.01 -9.22
C VAL A 663 36.99 2.90 -7.93
N GLU A 664 36.52 3.55 -6.87
CA GLU A 664 37.02 3.29 -5.52
C GLU A 664 36.26 2.10 -4.95
N LYS A 665 37.01 1.06 -4.55
CA LYS A 665 36.52 -0.04 -3.73
C LYS A 665 36.92 0.23 -2.28
N GLU A 666 35.97 0.67 -1.46
CA GLU A 666 36.13 0.66 -0.01
C GLU A 666 35.48 -0.62 0.55
N VAL A 667 36.24 -1.31 1.41
CA VAL A 667 35.73 -2.41 2.23
C VAL A 667 35.43 -1.83 3.60
N GLU A 668 34.15 -1.67 3.91
CA GLU A 668 33.72 -1.16 5.21
C GLU A 668 33.47 -2.35 6.16
N VAL A 669 34.15 -2.37 7.30
CA VAL A 669 33.97 -3.39 8.35
C VAL A 669 32.96 -2.85 9.37
N ILE A 670 31.79 -3.47 9.42
CA ILE A 670 30.62 -2.92 10.12
C ILE A 670 30.58 -3.38 11.60
N GLN A 671 31.33 -4.42 11.97
CA GLN A 671 31.39 -4.89 13.37
C GLN A 671 32.70 -5.63 13.70
N GLU A 672 33.50 -5.09 14.63
CA GLU A 672 34.55 -5.85 15.33
C GLU A 672 33.99 -6.28 16.70
N VAL A 673 33.84 -7.59 16.92
CA VAL A 673 33.66 -8.12 18.28
C VAL A 673 35.06 -8.39 18.84
N GLU A 674 35.46 -7.62 19.86
CA GLU A 674 36.83 -7.56 20.38
C GLU A 674 37.46 -8.95 20.62
N LYS A 675 38.50 -9.24 19.84
CA LYS A 675 39.69 -9.91 20.35
C LYS A 675 40.89 -9.25 19.72
N ILE A 676 41.62 -8.45 20.50
CA ILE A 676 42.83 -7.74 20.08
C ILE A 676 43.79 -8.75 19.42
N ILE A 677 43.88 -8.68 18.09
CA ILE A 677 44.97 -9.22 17.30
C ILE A 677 45.29 -8.13 16.26
N GLU A 678 46.42 -7.45 16.44
CA GLU A 678 46.96 -6.55 15.43
C GLU A 678 47.18 -7.34 14.14
N ARG A 679 46.44 -7.00 13.07
CA ARG A 679 46.67 -7.53 11.74
C ARG A 679 46.94 -6.36 10.80
N GLU A 680 48.15 -6.29 10.27
CA GLU A 680 48.51 -5.39 9.17
C GLU A 680 47.68 -5.77 7.93
N VAL A 681 46.89 -4.83 7.43
CA VAL A 681 46.21 -4.93 6.13
C VAL A 681 47.14 -4.31 5.09
N GLU A 682 47.70 -5.12 4.19
CA GLU A 682 48.39 -4.62 3.01
C GLU A 682 47.38 -4.01 2.04
N VAL A 683 47.49 -2.70 1.81
CA VAL A 683 46.75 -2.00 0.75
C VAL A 683 47.53 -2.17 -0.56
N GLU A 684 47.01 -2.97 -1.49
CA GLU A 684 47.50 -2.99 -2.87
C GLU A 684 46.91 -1.81 -3.65
N VAL A 685 47.77 -0.87 -4.02
CA VAL A 685 47.45 0.24 -4.93
C VAL A 685 47.97 -0.13 -6.32
N GLU A 686 47.11 -0.54 -7.24
CA GLU A 686 47.49 -0.67 -8.65
C GLU A 686 47.52 0.71 -9.33
N LYS A 687 48.73 1.13 -9.73
CA LYS A 687 48.96 2.34 -10.51
C LYS A 687 49.08 1.98 -11.99
N ILE A 688 48.05 2.26 -12.78
CA ILE A 688 48.16 2.21 -14.25
C ILE A 688 48.81 3.52 -14.72
N VAL A 689 49.99 3.42 -15.34
CA VAL A 689 50.68 4.54 -15.98
C VAL A 689 50.57 4.34 -17.49
N GLU A 690 49.78 5.16 -18.17
CA GLU A 690 49.87 5.27 -19.63
C GLU A 690 51.07 6.15 -20.00
N VAL A 691 52.02 5.54 -20.71
CA VAL A 691 53.12 6.24 -21.37
C VAL A 691 52.75 6.37 -22.84
N GLU A 692 52.44 7.60 -23.29
CA GLU A 692 52.39 7.89 -24.72
C GLU A 692 53.79 7.68 -25.32
N LYS A 693 53.89 6.70 -26.22
CA LYS A 693 55.04 6.52 -27.10
C LYS A 693 54.53 6.47 -28.53
N GLU A 694 54.82 7.51 -29.30
CA GLU A 694 54.68 7.48 -30.75
C GLU A 694 55.52 6.32 -31.30
N VAL A 695 54.88 5.32 -31.90
CA VAL A 695 55.56 4.27 -32.67
C VAL A 695 54.85 4.12 -34.01
N GLN A 696 55.63 4.33 -35.06
CA GLN A 696 55.25 4.21 -36.46
C GLN A 696 54.80 2.78 -36.78
N VAL A 697 53.68 2.69 -37.50
CA VAL A 697 53.08 1.43 -37.95
C VAL A 697 53.95 0.81 -39.04
N GLU A 698 54.54 -0.35 -38.75
CA GLU A 698 55.08 -1.27 -39.77
C GLU A 698 54.16 -2.50 -39.82
N ILE A 699 53.49 -2.66 -40.97
CA ILE A 699 52.50 -3.72 -41.20
C ILE A 699 53.26 -5.02 -41.49
N VAL A 700 53.09 -6.02 -40.61
CA VAL A 700 53.43 -7.42 -40.90
C VAL A 700 52.14 -8.24 -40.83
N THR A 701 51.67 -8.71 -41.98
CA THR A 701 50.58 -9.67 -42.12
C THR A 701 51.02 -11.08 -41.70
N THR A 702 50.31 -11.68 -40.76
CA THR A 702 50.27 -13.14 -40.56
C THR A 702 48.85 -13.64 -40.79
N GLU A 703 48.70 -14.57 -41.75
CA GLU A 703 47.46 -15.30 -42.01
C GLU A 703 47.17 -16.29 -40.87
N GLU A 704 45.97 -16.23 -40.28
CA GLU A 704 45.37 -17.35 -39.56
C GLU A 704 44.27 -18.00 -40.43
N VAL A 705 44.48 -19.27 -40.77
CA VAL A 705 43.55 -20.11 -41.52
C VAL A 705 42.47 -20.61 -40.57
N ILE A 706 41.26 -20.04 -40.67
CA ILE A 706 40.06 -20.54 -40.01
C ILE A 706 39.39 -21.59 -40.92
N SER A 707 39.14 -22.78 -40.38
CA SER A 707 38.51 -23.90 -41.09
C SER A 707 37.07 -23.57 -41.55
N PRO A 708 36.69 -23.90 -42.82
CA PRO A 708 35.32 -23.72 -43.34
C PRO A 708 34.23 -24.52 -42.61
N VAL A 709 34.59 -25.48 -41.75
CA VAL A 709 33.62 -26.34 -41.04
C VAL A 709 32.89 -25.58 -39.92
N SER A 710 33.52 -24.55 -39.33
CA SER A 710 32.94 -23.79 -38.21
C SER A 710 31.78 -22.89 -38.64
N TYR A 711 31.79 -22.36 -39.86
CA TYR A 711 30.68 -21.55 -40.39
C TYR A 711 29.45 -22.39 -40.75
N VAL A 712 29.65 -23.64 -41.18
CA VAL A 712 28.53 -24.56 -41.50
C VAL A 712 27.81 -25.01 -40.22
N ALA A 713 28.54 -25.23 -39.11
CA ALA A 713 27.95 -25.61 -37.84
C ALA A 713 27.14 -24.48 -37.18
N ILE A 714 27.65 -23.24 -37.23
CA ILE A 714 26.94 -22.06 -36.70
C ILE A 714 25.72 -21.71 -37.58
N GLY A 715 25.87 -21.81 -38.91
CA GLY A 715 24.76 -21.59 -39.85
C GLY A 715 23.63 -22.61 -39.72
N LEU A 716 23.94 -23.90 -39.53
CA LEU A 716 22.93 -24.96 -39.34
C LEU A 716 22.19 -24.84 -38.00
N GLY A 717 22.88 -24.42 -36.93
CA GLY A 717 22.26 -24.20 -35.61
C GLY A 717 21.19 -23.10 -35.65
N VAL A 718 21.48 -21.98 -36.29
CA VAL A 718 20.53 -20.86 -36.43
C VAL A 718 19.33 -21.25 -37.31
N VAL A 719 19.55 -21.98 -38.41
CA VAL A 719 18.46 -22.44 -39.27
C VAL A 719 17.56 -23.46 -38.56
N LEU A 720 18.10 -24.37 -37.75
CA LEU A 720 17.31 -25.33 -36.98
C LEU A 720 16.44 -24.68 -35.91
N ILE A 721 16.94 -23.63 -35.25
CA ILE A 721 16.17 -22.85 -34.26
C ILE A 721 15.00 -22.13 -34.93
N VAL A 722 15.24 -21.52 -36.09
CA VAL A 722 14.19 -20.82 -36.86
C VAL A 722 13.16 -21.81 -37.40
N VAL A 723 13.57 -22.97 -37.92
CA VAL A 723 12.64 -23.99 -38.42
C VAL A 723 11.83 -24.62 -37.28
N ALA A 724 12.43 -24.85 -36.10
CA ALA A 724 11.72 -25.33 -34.91
C ALA A 724 10.69 -24.31 -34.41
N GLY A 725 11.04 -23.01 -34.40
CA GLY A 725 10.10 -21.93 -34.06
C GLY A 725 8.91 -21.84 -35.01
N VAL A 726 9.15 -21.96 -36.33
CA VAL A 726 8.09 -21.92 -37.36
C VAL A 726 7.21 -23.18 -37.32
N LEU A 727 7.78 -24.36 -37.07
CA LEU A 727 7.01 -25.61 -36.93
C LEU A 727 6.17 -25.62 -35.64
N PHE A 728 6.70 -25.09 -34.54
CA PHE A 728 5.97 -24.93 -33.28
C PHE A 728 4.79 -23.96 -33.41
N GLN A 729 4.97 -22.85 -34.15
CA GLN A 729 3.87 -21.93 -34.45
C GLN A 729 2.79 -22.54 -35.34
N ARG A 730 3.17 -23.45 -36.25
CA ARG A 730 2.21 -24.15 -37.13
C ARG A 730 1.54 -25.36 -36.49
N SER A 731 2.06 -25.92 -35.40
CA SER A 731 1.41 -27.03 -34.68
C SER A 731 0.39 -26.56 -33.63
N LYS A 732 0.29 -25.23 -33.41
CA LYS A 732 -0.72 -24.61 -32.53
C LYS A 732 -1.81 -23.84 -33.30
N SER A 733 -1.85 -23.97 -34.63
CA SER A 733 -2.93 -23.46 -35.50
C SER A 733 -3.86 -24.57 -35.95
#